data_AF-A0A938T955-F1
#
_entry.id   AF-A0A938T955-F1
#
_cell.length_a   1.000
_cell.length_b   1.000
_cell.length_c   1.000
_cell.angle_alpha   90.00
_cell.angle_beta   90.00
_cell.angle_gamma   90.00
#
_symmetry.space_group_name_H-M   'P 1'
#
loop_
_entity.id
_entity.type
_entity.pdbx_description
1 polymer ?
#
loop_
_entity_poly.entity_id
_entity_poly.type
_entity_poly.pdbx_seq_one_letter_code
_entity_poly.pdbx_strand_id
1 'polypeptide(L)'
;MRSRWGCVVSVMVVLSQVLSAQVVQVRPIDIEGGIKNGSIRTTISPMITSDTLKAFDGNPFTFLTSVRQDSVLAITLEWDTPIQFEKTKVYFFTNGSWSFEAANSISDLNTRTGSYVRLVEPRRYSSSAWDSASFTQTTARIVRLLAVDPVDSVFLLGEWTLERSVRFTSLLLMPRPVKLLPGTSLKVRVLLRDEQGAMHENFLADHIVWRSSNTGIATVDEDGKVTGTAIGSTAVSASITGRGLSGHVPVDVLTDFRSEKVKPMNIKVALVLQDPAIPSKGYRRIHEIQGWRDPVELSNRLVALFREATDSVVNFQIVETISDGPLFTRYYGEFMTATQYDALLSESNWQSLKDAHNAGKIAFDYREFVKSHRCDEKRNNGQIDEVWVFAGPYLGMYESQLMGPNAFWWNSPPIKDGTALTKLLSVMGLNYERGVDQAFHSFGHRTESAISQAYYQAQGRNWNDTSSHPTPWDLFTRIDKRMPGQAHVGNIHFPPNGASDYDYYNTVAVKSFAENWYRYPYLLDRSSMVNADTWRYAPADPLAETQEHLGYLRWWYDHLPRYAGVTDGVLNNWWHYVVDYEAAVELAKVTPVVGVNDRTGADRPVSYSLEQNFPNPFNPITTIQFNLPKPGQVSLRVFDVMGREVATLAEGSFRPGRYEAHWNAQSAASGVYFYRLQSKDYVETKPMVLIK
;
A
#
# COMPACT_ATOMS: atom_id res chain seq x y z
N MET A 1 -10.09 -72.39 -48.47
CA MET A 1 -9.26 -71.71 -47.44
C MET A 1 -9.99 -70.44 -47.00
N ARG A 2 -10.24 -70.35 -45.68
CA ARG A 2 -10.69 -69.17 -44.91
C ARG A 2 -9.63 -68.04 -45.05
N SER A 3 -9.84 -66.73 -44.88
CA SER A 3 -10.95 -65.90 -44.36
C SER A 3 -10.60 -64.42 -44.54
N ARG A 4 -11.64 -63.61 -44.80
CA ARG A 4 -11.97 -62.27 -44.24
C ARG A 4 -10.91 -61.15 -44.26
N TRP A 5 -11.17 -60.19 -45.14
CA TRP A 5 -10.84 -58.77 -44.96
C TRP A 5 -11.69 -58.19 -43.82
N GLY A 6 -11.02 -57.74 -42.75
CA GLY A 6 -11.64 -57.10 -41.59
C GLY A 6 -11.27 -55.63 -41.53
N CYS A 7 -12.30 -54.79 -41.55
CA CYS A 7 -12.27 -53.35 -41.29
C CYS A 7 -11.73 -53.09 -39.86
N VAL A 8 -10.75 -52.19 -39.72
CA VAL A 8 -10.44 -51.55 -38.43
C VAL A 8 -10.52 -50.04 -38.64
N VAL A 9 -11.58 -49.47 -38.09
CA VAL A 9 -11.79 -48.04 -37.94
C VAL A 9 -10.83 -47.57 -36.85
N SER A 10 -9.79 -46.82 -37.20
CA SER A 10 -9.05 -46.00 -36.22
C SER A 10 -9.81 -44.70 -36.02
N VAL A 11 -10.59 -44.64 -34.94
CA VAL A 11 -11.18 -43.41 -34.43
C VAL A 11 -10.04 -42.58 -33.85
N MET A 12 -9.54 -41.61 -34.63
CA MET A 12 -8.73 -40.52 -34.09
C MET A 12 -9.70 -39.53 -33.41
N VAL A 13 -9.94 -39.72 -32.12
CA VAL A 13 -10.55 -38.69 -31.27
C VAL A 13 -9.51 -37.59 -31.12
N VAL A 14 -9.53 -36.59 -32.00
CA VAL A 14 -8.86 -35.32 -31.74
C VAL A 14 -9.72 -34.60 -30.70
N LEU A 15 -9.39 -34.81 -29.43
CA LEU A 15 -9.83 -33.94 -28.34
C LEU A 15 -9.26 -32.55 -28.63
N SER A 16 -10.07 -31.68 -29.24
CA SER A 16 -9.81 -30.25 -29.26
C SER A 16 -9.96 -29.73 -27.84
N GLN A 17 -8.91 -29.82 -27.04
CA GLN A 17 -8.81 -28.99 -25.84
C GLN A 17 -8.71 -27.55 -26.31
N VAL A 18 -9.80 -26.82 -26.09
CA VAL A 18 -9.83 -25.36 -26.11
C VAL A 18 -8.91 -24.89 -24.98
N LEU A 19 -7.63 -24.70 -25.28
CA LEU A 19 -6.74 -23.91 -24.43
C LEU A 19 -7.15 -22.45 -24.63
N SER A 20 -8.07 -21.96 -23.79
CA SER A 20 -7.97 -20.55 -23.39
C SER A 20 -6.51 -20.34 -22.99
N ALA A 21 -5.80 -19.39 -23.60
CA ALA A 21 -4.41 -19.16 -23.28
C ALA A 21 -4.29 -18.80 -21.79
N GLN A 22 -3.92 -19.78 -20.97
CA GLN A 22 -3.89 -19.66 -19.53
C GLN A 22 -2.47 -19.24 -19.15
N VAL A 23 -2.31 -18.00 -18.68
CA VAL A 23 -1.04 -17.59 -18.06
C VAL A 23 -1.00 -18.25 -16.70
N VAL A 24 -0.27 -19.36 -16.58
CA VAL A 24 0.03 -20.02 -15.31
C VAL A 24 1.48 -19.74 -14.95
N GLN A 25 1.75 -19.40 -13.69
CA GLN A 25 3.11 -19.34 -13.15
C GLN A 25 3.22 -20.00 -11.79
N VAL A 26 4.37 -20.62 -11.54
CA VAL A 26 4.75 -21.11 -10.22
C VAL A 26 5.21 -19.93 -9.38
N ARG A 27 4.57 -19.69 -8.23
CA ARG A 27 4.81 -18.56 -7.33
C ARG A 27 5.01 -19.03 -5.89
N PRO A 28 5.89 -18.39 -5.10
CA PRO A 28 6.02 -18.69 -3.68
C PRO A 28 4.73 -18.34 -2.92
N ILE A 29 4.44 -19.12 -1.90
CA ILE A 29 3.39 -18.88 -0.91
C ILE A 29 3.98 -17.96 0.16
N ASP A 30 3.23 -16.93 0.57
CA ASP A 30 3.62 -15.99 1.62
C ASP A 30 3.53 -16.64 3.01
N ILE A 31 4.62 -17.30 3.40
CA ILE A 31 4.73 -17.97 4.71
C ILE A 31 4.97 -16.93 5.82
N GLU A 32 5.85 -15.96 5.60
CA GLU A 32 6.20 -14.94 6.60
C GLU A 32 4.98 -14.09 7.00
N GLY A 33 4.23 -13.59 6.03
CA GLY A 33 3.01 -12.83 6.26
C GLY A 33 1.96 -13.65 7.00
N GLY A 34 1.82 -14.93 6.65
CA GLY A 34 0.92 -15.86 7.33
C GLY A 34 1.30 -16.14 8.78
N ILE A 35 2.60 -16.20 9.10
CA ILE A 35 3.07 -16.31 10.50
C ILE A 35 2.78 -15.01 11.26
N LYS A 36 3.12 -13.85 10.67
CA LYS A 36 2.93 -12.52 11.29
C LYS A 36 1.46 -12.23 11.60
N ASN A 37 0.54 -12.65 10.72
CA ASN A 37 -0.90 -12.42 10.89
C ASN A 37 -1.63 -13.56 11.67
N GLY A 38 -0.91 -14.61 12.06
CA GLY A 38 -1.44 -15.73 12.85
C GLY A 38 -2.21 -16.80 12.08
N SER A 39 -2.33 -16.70 10.75
CA SER A 39 -2.98 -17.72 9.90
C SER A 39 -2.12 -18.97 9.66
N ILE A 40 -0.82 -18.88 9.97
CA ILE A 40 0.12 -20.00 9.95
C ILE A 40 0.74 -20.16 11.33
N ARG A 41 0.54 -21.34 11.93
CA ARG A 41 1.23 -21.75 13.15
C ARG A 41 2.53 -22.46 12.79
N THR A 42 3.63 -22.06 13.41
CA THR A 42 4.96 -22.63 13.17
C THR A 42 5.46 -23.31 14.44
N THR A 43 5.93 -24.55 14.31
CA THR A 43 6.63 -25.28 15.39
C THR A 43 7.99 -25.74 14.89
N ILE A 44 9.03 -25.48 15.68
CA ILE A 44 10.42 -25.81 15.34
C ILE A 44 11.07 -26.58 16.48
N SER A 45 11.82 -27.62 16.13
CA SER A 45 12.57 -28.46 17.08
C SER A 45 13.88 -28.91 16.44
N PRO A 46 15.02 -28.95 17.18
CA PRO A 46 15.23 -28.57 18.59
C PRO A 46 15.39 -27.05 18.79
N MET A 47 15.68 -26.64 20.03
CA MET A 47 15.75 -25.24 20.51
C MET A 47 16.44 -24.28 19.52
N ILE A 48 15.79 -23.13 19.30
CA ILE A 48 16.23 -22.09 18.37
C ILE A 48 17.02 -21.02 19.13
N THR A 49 18.05 -20.46 18.49
CA THR A 49 18.85 -19.35 19.04
C THR A 49 18.72 -18.03 18.27
N SER A 50 17.98 -17.99 17.16
CA SER A 50 17.73 -16.78 16.35
C SER A 50 16.27 -16.63 15.90
N ASP A 51 15.92 -15.52 15.24
CA ASP A 51 14.56 -15.24 14.78
C ASP A 51 14.07 -16.25 13.73
N THR A 52 12.88 -16.82 13.97
CA THR A 52 12.25 -17.82 13.09
C THR A 52 11.85 -17.25 11.74
N LEU A 53 11.50 -15.96 11.67
CA LEU A 53 11.03 -15.33 10.44
C LEU A 53 12.13 -15.23 9.36
N LYS A 54 13.40 -15.28 9.77
CA LYS A 54 14.55 -15.26 8.85
C LYS A 54 14.59 -16.41 7.86
N ALA A 55 13.91 -17.53 8.14
CA ALA A 55 13.84 -18.64 7.20
C ALA A 55 12.78 -18.44 6.09
N PHE A 56 12.04 -17.32 6.11
CA PHE A 56 10.88 -17.07 5.26
C PHE A 56 10.84 -15.65 4.68
N ASP A 57 11.87 -14.83 4.94
CA ASP A 57 11.87 -13.38 4.65
C ASP A 57 12.20 -13.05 3.17
N GLY A 58 12.40 -14.07 2.34
CA GLY A 58 12.77 -13.93 0.93
C GLY A 58 14.25 -13.61 0.72
N ASN A 59 15.06 -13.57 1.78
CA ASN A 59 16.48 -13.29 1.74
C ASN A 59 17.30 -14.52 2.18
N PRO A 60 17.87 -15.30 1.24
CA PRO A 60 18.68 -16.47 1.59
C PRO A 60 19.98 -16.14 2.35
N PHE A 61 20.29 -14.85 2.55
CA PHE A 61 21.48 -14.38 3.27
C PHE A 61 21.22 -14.03 4.75
N THR A 62 19.97 -14.01 5.20
CA THR A 62 19.63 -14.11 6.63
C THR A 62 19.51 -15.59 6.98
N PHE A 63 19.47 -15.94 8.27
CA PHE A 63 19.35 -17.35 8.66
C PHE A 63 18.70 -17.60 10.02
N LEU A 64 17.97 -18.70 10.09
CA LEU A 64 17.54 -19.39 11.30
C LEU A 64 18.67 -20.29 11.80
N THR A 65 18.94 -20.23 13.10
CA THR A 65 19.93 -21.06 13.80
C THR A 65 19.24 -21.97 14.80
N SER A 66 19.49 -23.28 14.69
CA SER A 66 19.04 -24.29 15.65
C SER A 66 20.24 -25.10 16.13
N VAL A 67 20.34 -25.30 17.45
CA VAL A 67 21.46 -26.01 18.11
C VAL A 67 20.97 -27.34 18.67
N ARG A 68 21.72 -28.41 18.42
CA ARG A 68 21.30 -29.77 18.80
C ARG A 68 21.43 -30.09 20.30
N GLN A 69 20.47 -30.89 20.78
CA GLN A 69 20.75 -32.04 21.64
C GLN A 69 20.70 -33.37 20.86
N ASP A 70 19.79 -33.56 19.88
CA ASP A 70 19.72 -34.80 19.08
C ASP A 70 19.23 -34.59 17.62
N SER A 71 19.97 -35.13 16.65
CA SER A 71 19.42 -35.74 15.44
C SER A 71 19.06 -34.84 14.22
N VAL A 72 18.02 -34.02 14.37
CA VAL A 72 17.18 -33.59 13.22
C VAL A 72 16.55 -32.24 13.49
N LEU A 73 16.67 -31.29 12.55
CA LEU A 73 15.85 -30.07 12.52
C LEU A 73 14.49 -30.41 11.91
N ALA A 74 13.41 -30.13 12.63
CA ALA A 74 12.04 -30.23 12.16
C ALA A 74 11.35 -28.87 12.23
N ILE A 75 10.92 -28.35 11.07
CA ILE A 75 10.12 -27.14 10.97
C ILE A 75 8.75 -27.55 10.43
N THR A 76 7.71 -27.38 11.25
CA THR A 76 6.32 -27.69 10.90
C THR A 76 5.54 -26.41 10.73
N LEU A 77 4.84 -26.27 9.60
CA LEU A 77 3.91 -25.17 9.33
C LEU A 77 2.49 -25.73 9.25
N GLU A 78 1.56 -25.09 9.94
CA GLU A 78 0.13 -25.43 9.95
C GLU A 78 -0.70 -24.22 9.53
N TRP A 79 -1.44 -24.34 8.43
CA TRP A 79 -2.43 -23.35 8.00
C TRP A 79 -3.78 -23.60 8.68
N ASP A 80 -4.59 -22.55 8.81
CA ASP A 80 -5.99 -22.68 9.26
C ASP A 80 -6.85 -23.47 8.24
N THR A 81 -6.55 -23.34 6.94
CA THR A 81 -7.20 -24.07 5.86
C THR A 81 -6.18 -24.77 4.97
N PRO A 82 -6.49 -25.95 4.36
CA PRO A 82 -5.59 -26.62 3.44
C PRO A 82 -5.15 -25.72 2.27
N ILE A 83 -3.87 -25.81 1.90
CA ILE A 83 -3.27 -25.08 0.78
C ILE A 83 -2.85 -26.03 -0.34
N GLN A 84 -2.76 -25.50 -1.56
CA GLN A 84 -2.20 -26.21 -2.71
C GLN A 84 -0.79 -25.74 -3.01
N PHE A 85 0.11 -26.69 -3.29
CA PHE A 85 1.52 -26.45 -3.61
C PHE A 85 2.11 -27.63 -4.37
N GLU A 86 3.17 -27.41 -5.13
CA GLU A 86 3.75 -28.42 -6.04
C GLU A 86 5.28 -28.39 -6.09
N LYS A 87 5.89 -27.43 -5.39
CA LYS A 87 7.34 -27.32 -5.32
C LYS A 87 7.77 -26.74 -3.99
N THR A 88 8.94 -27.14 -3.53
CA THR A 88 9.60 -26.59 -2.35
C THR A 88 11.05 -26.28 -2.69
N LYS A 89 11.58 -25.19 -2.13
CA LYS A 89 13.00 -24.84 -2.25
C LYS A 89 13.57 -24.54 -0.88
N VAL A 90 14.81 -24.94 -0.67
CA VAL A 90 15.54 -24.71 0.58
C VAL A 90 16.93 -24.16 0.26
N TYR A 91 17.43 -23.28 1.11
CA TYR A 91 18.78 -22.76 1.07
C TYR A 91 19.40 -22.92 2.45
N PHE A 92 20.44 -23.75 2.55
CA PHE A 92 21.14 -24.01 3.80
C PHE A 92 22.60 -23.55 3.67
N PHE A 93 23.20 -23.07 4.76
CA PHE A 93 24.63 -22.72 4.81
C PHE A 93 25.53 -23.89 5.23
N THR A 94 24.95 -25.01 5.65
CA THR A 94 25.68 -26.24 5.98
C THR A 94 25.38 -27.33 4.96
N ASN A 95 26.04 -28.49 5.05
CA ASN A 95 25.78 -29.63 4.18
C ASN A 95 24.93 -30.66 4.91
N GLY A 96 23.99 -31.31 4.22
CA GLY A 96 23.18 -32.30 4.90
C GLY A 96 22.27 -33.07 3.96
N SER A 97 21.22 -33.62 4.56
CA SER A 97 20.08 -34.16 3.84
C SER A 97 18.78 -33.56 4.34
N TRP A 98 17.82 -33.34 3.46
CA TRP A 98 16.49 -32.90 3.84
C TRP A 98 15.43 -33.80 3.22
N SER A 99 14.27 -33.83 3.88
CA SER A 99 13.06 -34.49 3.39
C SER A 99 11.86 -33.62 3.72
N PHE A 100 10.76 -33.87 3.03
CA PHE A 100 9.56 -33.04 3.14
C PHE A 100 8.30 -33.89 3.11
N GLU A 101 7.42 -33.62 4.07
CA GLU A 101 6.20 -34.39 4.30
C GLU A 101 5.02 -33.47 4.57
N ALA A 102 3.81 -33.96 4.32
CA ALA A 102 2.58 -33.22 4.48
C ALA A 102 1.44 -34.11 5.00
N ALA A 103 0.45 -33.48 5.65
CA ALA A 103 -0.78 -34.14 6.10
C ALA A 103 -1.89 -33.10 6.33
N ASN A 104 -3.12 -33.56 6.61
CA ASN A 104 -4.25 -32.70 6.98
C ASN A 104 -4.48 -32.58 8.49
N SER A 105 -3.76 -33.36 9.30
CA SER A 105 -3.81 -33.30 10.76
C SER A 105 -2.42 -33.54 11.35
N ILE A 106 -2.15 -32.98 12.55
CA ILE A 106 -0.86 -33.19 13.22
C ILE A 106 -0.71 -34.65 13.69
N SER A 107 -1.83 -35.32 13.97
CA SER A 107 -1.88 -36.73 14.34
C SER A 107 -1.44 -37.62 13.18
N ASP A 108 -2.00 -37.39 11.99
CA ASP A 108 -1.64 -38.09 10.75
C ASP A 108 -0.16 -37.89 10.42
N LEU A 109 0.34 -36.65 10.56
CA LEU A 109 1.74 -36.31 10.32
C LEU A 109 2.70 -37.00 11.29
N ASN A 110 2.34 -37.09 12.58
CA ASN A 110 3.17 -37.70 13.62
C ASN A 110 3.15 -39.24 13.57
N THR A 111 1.99 -39.82 13.29
CA THR A 111 1.81 -41.28 13.20
C THR A 111 2.14 -41.85 11.82
N ARG A 112 2.29 -40.98 10.81
CA ARG A 112 2.45 -41.33 9.40
C ARG A 112 1.30 -42.20 8.88
N THR A 113 0.08 -41.82 9.22
CA THR A 113 -1.15 -42.53 8.83
C THR A 113 -2.15 -41.59 8.17
N GLY A 114 -3.27 -42.12 7.67
CA GLY A 114 -4.37 -41.32 7.15
C GLY A 114 -3.98 -40.47 5.94
N SER A 115 -4.03 -39.15 6.10
CA SER A 115 -3.71 -38.16 5.05
C SER A 115 -2.21 -37.91 4.83
N TYR A 116 -1.34 -38.63 5.56
CA TYR A 116 0.10 -38.49 5.44
C TYR A 116 0.62 -38.76 4.02
N VAL A 117 1.48 -37.87 3.53
CA VAL A 117 2.25 -38.05 2.29
C VAL A 117 3.69 -37.62 2.49
N ARG A 118 4.64 -38.47 2.09
CA ARG A 118 6.05 -38.12 1.92
C ARG A 118 6.25 -37.55 0.52
N LEU A 119 6.55 -36.26 0.43
CA LEU A 119 6.66 -35.53 -0.85
C LEU A 119 8.09 -35.50 -1.38
N VAL A 120 9.06 -35.47 -0.49
CA VAL A 120 10.49 -35.52 -0.83
C VAL A 120 11.16 -36.54 0.07
N GLU A 121 11.70 -37.60 -0.53
CA GLU A 121 12.54 -38.57 0.16
C GLU A 121 13.86 -37.90 0.62
N PRO A 122 14.48 -38.39 1.71
CA PRO A 122 15.75 -37.86 2.18
C PRO A 122 16.79 -37.76 1.06
N ARG A 123 17.16 -36.54 0.71
CA ARG A 123 18.12 -36.23 -0.36
C ARG A 123 19.20 -35.30 0.14
N ARG A 124 20.42 -35.47 -0.37
CA ARG A 124 21.55 -34.61 -0.02
C ARG A 124 21.45 -33.26 -0.72
N TYR A 125 21.92 -32.22 -0.05
CA TYR A 125 22.05 -30.86 -0.58
C TYR A 125 23.45 -30.31 -0.30
N SER A 126 23.82 -29.27 -1.04
CA SER A 126 25.09 -28.57 -0.88
C SER A 126 24.90 -27.28 -0.10
N SER A 127 25.89 -26.93 0.73
CA SER A 127 25.93 -25.67 1.45
C SER A 127 25.97 -24.47 0.51
N SER A 128 25.31 -23.40 0.93
CA SER A 128 25.24 -22.10 0.25
C SER A 128 24.71 -22.18 -1.18
N ALA A 129 23.86 -23.16 -1.47
CA ALA A 129 23.22 -23.34 -2.75
C ALA A 129 21.73 -23.63 -2.57
N TRP A 130 20.92 -23.18 -3.53
CA TRP A 130 19.52 -23.55 -3.60
C TRP A 130 19.37 -25.02 -3.97
N ASP A 131 18.63 -25.77 -3.16
CA ASP A 131 18.10 -27.07 -3.54
C ASP A 131 16.57 -27.00 -3.68
N SER A 132 16.01 -27.82 -4.56
CA SER A 132 14.56 -27.82 -4.79
C SER A 132 14.03 -29.18 -5.20
N ALA A 133 12.75 -29.41 -4.92
CA ALA A 133 12.01 -30.57 -5.40
C ALA A 133 10.64 -30.14 -5.89
N SER A 134 10.24 -30.67 -7.05
CA SER A 134 8.88 -30.56 -7.58
C SER A 134 8.18 -31.91 -7.42
N PHE A 135 6.88 -31.88 -7.16
CA PHE A 135 6.05 -33.05 -6.95
C PHE A 135 4.65 -32.80 -7.51
N THR A 136 3.82 -33.84 -7.60
CA THR A 136 2.42 -33.67 -7.99
C THR A 136 1.74 -32.66 -7.06
N GLN A 137 1.00 -31.72 -7.64
CA GLN A 137 0.27 -30.70 -6.89
C GLN A 137 -0.52 -31.35 -5.75
N THR A 138 -0.16 -30.96 -4.52
CA THR A 138 -0.64 -31.57 -3.28
C THR A 138 -1.49 -30.55 -2.54
N THR A 139 -2.60 -31.01 -1.94
CA THR A 139 -3.41 -30.20 -1.02
C THR A 139 -3.18 -30.71 0.39
N ALA A 140 -2.65 -29.87 1.28
CA ALA A 140 -2.42 -30.24 2.68
C ALA A 140 -2.59 -29.03 3.62
N ARG A 141 -2.98 -29.31 4.86
CA ARG A 141 -3.07 -28.30 5.92
C ARG A 141 -1.78 -28.13 6.70
N ILE A 142 -0.97 -29.18 6.79
CA ILE A 142 0.26 -29.20 7.57
C ILE A 142 1.38 -29.73 6.68
N VAL A 143 2.53 -29.08 6.77
CA VAL A 143 3.75 -29.52 6.10
C VAL A 143 4.91 -29.52 7.09
N ARG A 144 5.89 -30.39 6.88
CA ARG A 144 7.09 -30.46 7.72
C ARG A 144 8.34 -30.66 6.89
N LEU A 145 9.27 -29.73 7.05
CA LEU A 145 10.64 -29.86 6.60
C LEU A 145 11.45 -30.57 7.68
N LEU A 146 12.15 -31.64 7.28
CA LEU A 146 13.08 -32.37 8.12
C LEU A 146 14.47 -32.24 7.53
N ALA A 147 15.44 -31.75 8.29
CA ALA A 147 16.83 -31.65 7.86
C ALA A 147 17.77 -32.36 8.84
N VAL A 148 18.79 -33.02 8.29
CA VAL A 148 19.81 -33.77 9.02
C VAL A 148 21.17 -33.34 8.52
N ASP A 149 21.95 -32.75 9.40
CA ASP A 149 23.37 -32.47 9.17
C ASP A 149 24.19 -33.60 9.83
N PRO A 150 25.01 -34.34 9.06
CA PRO A 150 25.81 -35.43 9.60
C PRO A 150 27.14 -34.98 10.22
N VAL A 151 27.53 -33.70 10.06
CA VAL A 151 28.86 -33.21 10.47
C VAL A 151 28.76 -32.08 11.49
N ASP A 152 27.90 -31.10 11.24
CA ASP A 152 27.80 -29.90 12.07
C ASP A 152 26.73 -30.05 13.16
N SER A 153 26.98 -29.48 14.34
CA SER A 153 26.04 -29.47 15.48
C SER A 153 25.01 -28.35 15.42
N VAL A 154 25.04 -27.54 14.35
CA VAL A 154 24.23 -26.34 14.15
C VAL A 154 23.61 -26.38 12.76
N PHE A 155 22.30 -26.16 12.69
CA PHE A 155 21.61 -25.93 11.41
C PHE A 155 21.54 -24.43 11.13
N LEU A 156 21.95 -24.05 9.93
CA LEU A 156 21.84 -22.70 9.40
C LEU A 156 20.95 -22.74 8.16
N LEU A 157 19.65 -22.53 8.36
CA LEU A 157 18.68 -22.44 7.28
C LEU A 157 18.55 -20.98 6.86
N GLY A 158 18.95 -20.68 5.63
CA GLY A 158 18.82 -19.36 5.05
C GLY A 158 17.38 -19.09 4.62
N GLU A 159 16.79 -19.98 3.83
CA GLU A 159 15.46 -19.75 3.26
C GLU A 159 14.72 -21.06 2.99
N TRP A 160 13.40 -21.07 3.24
CA TRP A 160 12.51 -22.16 2.87
C TRP A 160 11.23 -21.62 2.23
N THR A 161 11.01 -22.00 0.98
CA THR A 161 9.83 -21.60 0.20
C THR A 161 8.99 -22.81 -0.21
N LEU A 162 7.67 -22.62 -0.24
CA LEU A 162 6.72 -23.48 -0.93
C LEU A 162 6.15 -22.71 -2.11
N GLU A 163 6.05 -23.34 -3.27
CA GLU A 163 5.57 -22.73 -4.49
C GLU A 163 4.34 -23.47 -5.04
N ARG A 164 3.43 -22.71 -5.65
CA ARG A 164 2.21 -23.21 -6.29
C ARG A 164 2.00 -22.58 -7.65
N SER A 165 1.35 -23.31 -8.56
CA SER A 165 0.82 -22.72 -9.79
C SER A 165 -0.31 -21.74 -9.48
N VAL A 166 -0.14 -20.50 -9.95
CA VAL A 166 -1.14 -19.44 -9.91
C VAL A 166 -1.59 -19.18 -11.34
N ARG A 167 -2.90 -19.26 -11.55
CA ARG A 167 -3.53 -19.00 -12.83
C ARG A 167 -4.02 -17.56 -12.88
N PHE A 168 -3.56 -16.80 -13.87
CA PHE A 168 -4.01 -15.43 -14.10
C PHE A 168 -5.18 -15.40 -15.08
N THR A 169 -6.22 -14.67 -14.69
CA THR A 169 -7.49 -14.56 -15.41
C THR A 169 -7.63 -13.22 -16.14
N SER A 170 -6.96 -12.17 -15.66
CA SER A 170 -7.00 -10.85 -16.31
C SER A 170 -5.75 -10.02 -16.06
N LEU A 171 -5.56 -9.04 -16.94
CA LEU A 171 -4.52 -8.02 -16.88
C LEU A 171 -5.19 -6.66 -16.64
N LEU A 172 -4.83 -5.99 -15.55
CA LEU A 172 -5.31 -4.67 -15.20
C LEU A 172 -4.19 -3.63 -15.36
N LEU A 173 -4.59 -2.43 -15.80
CA LEU A 173 -3.72 -1.29 -16.02
C LEU A 173 -4.07 -0.18 -15.03
N MET A 174 -3.07 0.31 -14.30
CA MET A 174 -3.24 1.26 -13.20
C MET A 174 -2.30 2.47 -13.33
N PRO A 175 -2.72 3.69 -12.93
CA PRO A 175 -4.05 4.02 -12.39
C PRO A 175 -5.14 4.02 -13.47
N ARG A 176 -6.39 3.79 -13.06
CA ARG A 176 -7.57 3.77 -13.95
C ARG A 176 -8.58 4.85 -13.52
N PRO A 177 -9.05 5.74 -14.43
CA PRO A 177 -8.43 6.05 -15.71
C PRO A 177 -7.02 6.64 -15.50
N VAL A 178 -6.22 6.71 -16.56
CA VAL A 178 -5.01 7.53 -16.61
C VAL A 178 -5.42 8.97 -16.89
N LYS A 179 -4.91 9.92 -16.11
CA LYS A 179 -5.12 11.35 -16.32
C LYS A 179 -3.77 12.04 -16.50
N LEU A 180 -3.65 12.87 -17.53
CA LEU A 180 -2.42 13.56 -17.93
C LEU A 180 -2.70 15.02 -18.25
N LEU A 181 -1.63 15.82 -18.25
CA LEU A 181 -1.59 17.14 -18.88
C LEU A 181 -0.83 17.05 -20.21
N PRO A 182 -1.07 17.94 -21.19
CA PRO A 182 -0.25 18.00 -22.40
C PRO A 182 1.24 18.12 -22.07
N GLY A 183 2.06 17.29 -22.71
CA GLY A 183 3.51 17.22 -22.52
C GLY A 183 3.98 16.47 -21.27
N THR A 184 3.07 16.00 -20.41
CA THR A 184 3.43 15.21 -19.23
C THR A 184 3.21 13.71 -19.47
N SER A 185 3.89 12.90 -18.66
CA SER A 185 3.82 11.46 -18.72
C SER A 185 3.57 10.81 -17.37
N LEU A 186 3.02 9.60 -17.41
CA LEU A 186 2.78 8.75 -16.26
C LEU A 186 3.12 7.29 -16.61
N LYS A 187 3.81 6.60 -15.70
CA LYS A 187 4.06 5.16 -15.83
C LYS A 187 2.79 4.38 -15.48
N VAL A 188 2.26 3.62 -16.43
CA VAL A 188 1.14 2.71 -16.18
C VAL A 188 1.68 1.37 -15.71
N ARG A 189 1.19 0.92 -14.55
CA ARG A 189 1.53 -0.39 -14.00
C ARG A 189 0.60 -1.46 -14.53
N VAL A 190 1.17 -2.64 -14.73
CA VAL A 190 0.43 -3.84 -15.08
C VAL A 190 0.28 -4.67 -13.83
N LEU A 191 -0.95 -5.07 -13.53
CA LEU A 191 -1.27 -6.00 -12.46
C LEU A 191 -1.98 -7.21 -13.05
N LEU A 192 -1.67 -8.39 -12.54
CA LEU A 192 -2.29 -9.64 -12.97
C LEU A 192 -3.23 -10.11 -11.87
N ARG A 193 -4.50 -10.35 -12.22
CA ARG A 193 -5.48 -10.92 -11.30
C ARG A 193 -5.49 -12.43 -11.46
N ASP A 194 -5.40 -13.15 -10.36
CA ASP A 194 -5.54 -14.61 -10.37
C ASP A 194 -7.01 -15.08 -10.36
N GLU A 195 -7.21 -16.39 -10.43
CA GLU A 195 -8.55 -17.01 -10.38
C GLU A 195 -9.24 -16.88 -9.02
N GLN A 196 -8.48 -16.57 -7.95
CA GLN A 196 -8.99 -16.25 -6.62
C GLN A 196 -9.27 -14.75 -6.45
N GLY A 197 -8.98 -13.92 -7.47
CA GLY A 197 -9.19 -12.48 -7.45
C GLY A 197 -8.05 -11.69 -6.81
N ALA A 198 -6.96 -12.33 -6.37
CA ALA A 198 -5.81 -11.62 -5.82
C ALA A 198 -5.02 -10.94 -6.94
N MET A 199 -4.49 -9.76 -6.63
CA MET A 199 -3.72 -8.94 -7.55
C MET A 199 -2.22 -9.18 -7.33
N HIS A 200 -1.48 -9.37 -8.42
CA HIS A 200 -0.04 -9.62 -8.41
C HIS A 200 0.66 -8.58 -9.27
N GLU A 201 1.81 -8.09 -8.83
CA GLU A 201 2.65 -7.22 -9.67
C GLU A 201 3.12 -7.96 -10.92
N ASN A 202 3.31 -7.21 -12.01
CA ASN A 202 3.75 -7.80 -13.27
C ASN A 202 5.23 -8.19 -13.25
N PHE A 203 5.46 -9.50 -13.40
CA PHE A 203 6.77 -10.16 -13.52
C PHE A 203 7.05 -10.62 -14.96
N LEU A 204 6.23 -10.23 -15.93
CA LEU A 204 6.34 -10.56 -17.37
C LEU A 204 6.64 -9.32 -18.22
N ALA A 205 7.29 -8.29 -17.66
CA ALA A 205 7.52 -6.99 -18.29
C ALA A 205 8.05 -7.11 -19.73
N ASP A 206 9.03 -7.99 -19.97
CA ASP A 206 9.69 -8.18 -21.28
C ASP A 206 8.77 -8.77 -22.38
N HIS A 207 7.54 -9.15 -22.04
CA HIS A 207 6.60 -9.82 -22.97
C HIS A 207 5.36 -8.96 -23.26
N ILE A 208 5.32 -7.73 -22.76
CA ILE A 208 4.18 -6.83 -22.91
C ILE A 208 4.31 -5.99 -24.16
N VAL A 209 3.25 -6.01 -24.97
CA VAL A 209 3.09 -5.11 -26.11
C VAL A 209 2.10 -4.03 -25.73
N TRP A 210 2.56 -2.78 -25.79
CA TRP A 210 1.75 -1.59 -25.54
C TRP A 210 1.24 -0.97 -26.84
N ARG A 211 0.02 -0.43 -26.80
CA ARG A 211 -0.59 0.30 -27.92
C ARG A 211 -1.42 1.46 -27.41
N SER A 212 -1.38 2.58 -28.12
CA SER A 212 -2.35 3.67 -27.98
C SER A 212 -3.36 3.60 -29.12
N SER A 213 -4.64 3.83 -28.79
CA SER A 213 -5.73 3.87 -29.77
C SER A 213 -5.71 5.16 -30.61
N ASN A 214 -5.06 6.22 -30.11
CA ASN A 214 -4.89 7.48 -30.82
C ASN A 214 -3.63 8.21 -30.30
N THR A 215 -2.55 8.11 -31.08
CA THR A 215 -1.25 8.72 -30.77
C THR A 215 -1.24 10.24 -30.90
N GLY A 216 -2.24 10.84 -31.55
CA GLY A 216 -2.41 12.30 -31.56
C GLY A 216 -2.89 12.87 -30.22
N ILE A 217 -3.51 12.04 -29.37
CA ILE A 217 -3.97 12.42 -28.02
C ILE A 217 -2.96 11.96 -26.97
N ALA A 218 -2.55 10.68 -26.99
CA ALA A 218 -1.53 10.18 -26.08
C ALA A 218 -0.71 9.04 -26.70
N THR A 219 0.57 8.99 -26.42
CA THR A 219 1.49 7.92 -26.82
C THR A 219 1.80 7.00 -25.65
N VAL A 220 2.30 5.79 -25.93
CA VAL A 220 2.81 4.86 -24.93
C VAL A 220 4.10 4.22 -25.44
N ASP A 221 5.13 4.16 -24.60
CA ASP A 221 6.40 3.49 -24.94
C ASP A 221 6.39 2.00 -24.57
N GLU A 222 7.50 1.30 -24.86
CA GLU A 222 7.65 -0.14 -24.60
C GLU A 222 7.59 -0.49 -23.11
N ASP A 223 7.91 0.47 -22.24
CA ASP A 223 7.85 0.27 -20.81
C ASP A 223 6.48 0.66 -20.22
N GLY A 224 5.51 1.10 -21.02
CA GLY A 224 4.19 1.53 -20.53
C GLY A 224 4.17 2.94 -19.93
N LYS A 225 5.15 3.79 -20.25
CA LYS A 225 5.07 5.23 -19.96
C LYS A 225 4.13 5.88 -20.97
N VAL A 226 3.01 6.40 -20.47
CA VAL A 226 2.01 7.08 -21.30
C VAL A 226 2.27 8.58 -21.26
N THR A 227 2.36 9.23 -22.42
CA THR A 227 2.61 10.67 -22.56
C THR A 227 1.43 11.36 -23.23
N GLY A 228 0.93 12.45 -22.65
CA GLY A 228 -0.16 13.24 -23.21
C GLY A 228 0.35 14.17 -24.30
N THR A 229 -0.23 14.10 -25.49
CA THR A 229 0.16 14.89 -26.67
C THR A 229 -0.77 16.07 -26.88
N ALA A 230 -2.08 15.83 -26.87
CA ALA A 230 -3.09 16.86 -27.07
C ALA A 230 -4.32 16.60 -26.19
N ILE A 231 -5.05 17.65 -25.85
CA ILE A 231 -6.28 17.57 -25.03
C ILE A 231 -7.29 16.65 -25.72
N GLY A 232 -7.84 15.70 -24.96
CA GLY A 232 -8.82 14.74 -25.46
C GLY A 232 -8.80 13.43 -24.67
N SER A 233 -9.60 12.46 -25.12
CA SER A 233 -9.67 11.13 -24.53
C SER A 233 -9.26 10.07 -25.54
N THR A 234 -8.50 9.08 -25.08
CA THR A 234 -8.08 7.90 -25.85
C THR A 234 -8.02 6.68 -24.92
N ALA A 235 -7.48 5.57 -25.39
CA ALA A 235 -7.23 4.39 -24.58
C ALA A 235 -5.85 3.80 -24.89
N VAL A 236 -5.17 3.34 -23.85
CA VAL A 236 -3.92 2.57 -23.95
C VAL A 236 -4.21 1.12 -23.58
N SER A 237 -3.65 0.19 -24.31
CA SER A 237 -3.76 -1.25 -24.05
C SER A 237 -2.40 -1.90 -23.88
N ALA A 238 -2.36 -2.95 -23.06
CA ALA A 238 -1.24 -3.85 -22.88
C ALA A 238 -1.69 -5.28 -23.14
N SER A 239 -0.87 -6.07 -23.83
CA SER A 239 -1.14 -7.49 -24.06
C SER A 239 0.12 -8.32 -23.89
N ILE A 240 -0.01 -9.51 -23.29
CA ILE A 240 1.09 -10.46 -23.14
C ILE A 240 1.18 -11.31 -24.41
N THR A 241 2.28 -11.16 -25.14
CA THR A 241 2.51 -11.86 -26.41
C THR A 241 2.42 -13.38 -26.24
N GLY A 242 1.68 -14.05 -27.12
CA GLY A 242 1.58 -15.52 -27.14
C GLY A 242 0.76 -16.14 -26.00
N ARG A 243 0.17 -15.35 -25.09
CA ARG A 243 -0.56 -15.88 -23.92
C ARG A 243 -1.97 -15.32 -23.71
N GLY A 244 -2.48 -14.48 -24.62
CA GLY A 244 -3.90 -14.12 -24.70
C GLY A 244 -4.47 -13.21 -23.59
N LEU A 245 -3.69 -12.84 -22.57
CA LEU A 245 -4.12 -11.81 -21.62
C LEU A 245 -3.88 -10.41 -22.17
N SER A 246 -4.91 -9.57 -22.12
CA SER A 246 -4.82 -8.16 -22.45
C SER A 246 -5.67 -7.32 -21.51
N GLY A 247 -5.29 -6.06 -21.37
CA GLY A 247 -6.00 -5.05 -20.60
C GLY A 247 -5.91 -3.71 -21.32
N HIS A 248 -6.84 -2.82 -21.02
CA HIS A 248 -6.84 -1.46 -21.56
C HIS A 248 -7.25 -0.48 -20.46
N VAL A 249 -6.80 0.76 -20.55
CA VAL A 249 -7.11 1.84 -19.63
C VAL A 249 -7.53 3.09 -20.41
N PRO A 250 -8.63 3.75 -20.02
CA PRO A 250 -8.95 5.07 -20.56
C PRO A 250 -7.86 6.07 -20.20
N VAL A 251 -7.51 6.95 -21.13
CA VAL A 251 -6.54 8.02 -20.95
C VAL A 251 -7.22 9.35 -21.26
N ASP A 252 -7.25 10.25 -20.28
CA ASP A 252 -7.75 11.62 -20.44
C ASP A 252 -6.59 12.60 -20.34
N VAL A 253 -6.37 13.38 -21.40
CA VAL A 253 -5.43 14.49 -21.42
C VAL A 253 -6.22 15.78 -21.23
N LEU A 254 -6.03 16.41 -20.07
CA LEU A 254 -6.84 17.54 -19.59
C LEU A 254 -6.00 18.82 -19.53
N THR A 255 -6.65 19.98 -19.60
CA THR A 255 -5.98 21.28 -19.41
C THR A 255 -5.39 21.42 -18.01
N ASP A 256 -6.13 20.97 -17.00
CA ASP A 256 -5.68 20.79 -15.63
C ASP A 256 -6.64 19.84 -14.89
N PHE A 257 -6.21 19.27 -13.76
CA PHE A 257 -7.06 18.52 -12.84
C PHE A 257 -6.45 18.45 -11.44
N ARG A 258 -7.30 18.15 -10.45
CA ARG A 258 -6.93 17.72 -9.09
C ARG A 258 -7.68 16.44 -8.75
N SER A 259 -7.14 15.67 -7.80
CA SER A 259 -7.85 14.51 -7.28
C SER A 259 -9.03 14.93 -6.40
N GLU A 260 -10.05 14.08 -6.33
CA GLU A 260 -11.23 14.33 -5.52
C GLU A 260 -10.88 14.23 -4.03
N LYS A 261 -11.10 15.32 -3.30
CA LYS A 261 -10.84 15.40 -1.86
C LYS A 261 -11.84 14.54 -1.10
N VAL A 262 -11.38 13.90 -0.03
CA VAL A 262 -12.28 13.17 0.88
C VAL A 262 -13.17 14.13 1.67
N LYS A 263 -14.19 13.57 2.32
CA LYS A 263 -15.02 14.33 3.26
C LYS A 263 -14.21 14.75 4.49
N PRO A 264 -14.54 15.90 5.10
CA PRO A 264 -13.92 16.33 6.35
C PRO A 264 -14.05 15.31 7.50
N MET A 265 -12.99 15.21 8.30
CA MET A 265 -12.91 14.44 9.54
C MET A 265 -12.86 15.41 10.72
N ASN A 266 -13.67 15.16 11.75
CA ASN A 266 -13.70 15.95 12.97
C ASN A 266 -12.97 15.18 14.07
N ILE A 267 -11.95 15.80 14.66
CA ILE A 267 -11.08 15.18 15.66
C ILE A 267 -11.26 15.91 16.99
N LYS A 268 -11.78 15.21 17.99
CA LYS A 268 -12.06 15.78 19.32
C LYS A 268 -10.78 15.78 20.17
N VAL A 269 -10.39 16.96 20.64
CA VAL A 269 -9.16 17.17 21.39
C VAL A 269 -9.49 17.53 22.84
N ALA A 270 -8.92 16.81 23.79
CA ALA A 270 -8.75 17.31 25.15
C ALA A 270 -7.46 18.12 25.23
N LEU A 271 -7.59 19.41 25.50
CA LEU A 271 -6.45 20.31 25.73
C LEU A 271 -6.11 20.33 27.22
N VAL A 272 -4.88 19.98 27.57
CA VAL A 272 -4.37 20.04 28.94
C VAL A 272 -3.26 21.07 29.04
N LEU A 273 -3.40 21.97 30.01
CA LEU A 273 -2.45 23.06 30.26
C LEU A 273 -1.67 22.72 31.53
N GLN A 274 -0.45 22.17 31.39
CA GLN A 274 0.50 21.99 32.49
C GLN A 274 1.23 23.29 32.79
N ASP A 275 0.43 24.27 33.19
CA ASP A 275 0.82 25.64 33.44
C ASP A 275 0.28 26.03 34.83
N PRO A 276 0.89 25.50 35.90
CA PRO A 276 0.33 25.64 37.23
C PRO A 276 0.40 27.10 37.73
N ALA A 277 -0.58 27.49 38.53
CA ALA A 277 -0.56 28.78 39.23
C ALA A 277 0.43 28.75 40.40
N ILE A 278 1.26 29.79 40.53
CA ILE A 278 2.29 29.87 41.57
C ILE A 278 1.83 30.77 42.72
N PRO A 279 1.51 30.22 43.92
CA PRO A 279 0.97 31.01 45.03
C PRO A 279 1.90 32.15 45.48
N SER A 280 3.21 31.91 45.52
CA SER A 280 4.22 32.92 45.91
C SER A 280 4.33 34.09 44.92
N LYS A 281 3.74 33.98 43.73
CA LYS A 281 3.70 35.01 42.67
C LYS A 281 2.29 35.56 42.46
N GLY A 282 1.42 35.45 43.46
CA GLY A 282 0.04 35.93 43.39
C GLY A 282 -0.87 35.06 42.53
N TYR A 283 -0.63 33.74 42.50
CA TYR A 283 -1.36 32.76 41.69
C TYR A 283 -1.30 33.02 40.18
N ARG A 284 -0.30 33.78 39.72
CA ARG A 284 0.03 33.91 38.31
C ARG A 284 0.52 32.58 37.76
N ARG A 285 0.22 32.35 36.48
CA ARG A 285 0.62 31.14 35.74
C ARG A 285 2.08 31.21 35.30
N ILE A 286 2.70 30.07 35.05
CA ILE A 286 4.12 30.02 34.67
C ILE A 286 4.37 30.79 33.36
N HIS A 287 3.52 30.60 32.34
CA HIS A 287 3.69 31.33 31.08
C HIS A 287 3.61 32.85 31.26
N GLU A 288 2.70 33.34 32.12
CA GLU A 288 2.58 34.77 32.44
C GLU A 288 3.81 35.29 33.19
N ILE A 289 4.31 34.52 34.16
CA ILE A 289 5.49 34.88 34.97
C ILE A 289 6.72 35.02 34.07
N GLN A 290 6.89 34.10 33.12
CA GLN A 290 8.04 34.04 32.22
C GLN A 290 7.90 34.93 30.98
N GLY A 291 6.71 35.49 30.72
CA GLY A 291 6.45 36.26 29.51
C GLY A 291 6.43 35.40 28.24
N TRP A 292 6.03 34.14 28.37
CA TRP A 292 5.87 33.21 27.26
C TRP A 292 4.47 33.33 26.63
N ARG A 293 4.24 32.57 25.56
CA ARG A 293 2.99 32.63 24.80
C ARG A 293 1.85 31.97 25.58
N ASP A 294 0.63 32.44 25.34
CA ASP A 294 -0.57 31.82 25.90
C ASP A 294 -0.82 30.47 25.20
N PRO A 295 -0.84 29.34 25.94
CA PRO A 295 -1.06 28.03 25.34
C PRO A 295 -2.45 27.84 24.72
N VAL A 296 -3.47 28.57 25.18
CA VAL A 296 -4.80 28.58 24.57
C VAL A 296 -4.77 29.29 23.22
N GLU A 297 -4.04 30.40 23.13
CA GLU A 297 -3.86 31.13 21.87
C GLU A 297 -3.09 30.27 20.84
N LEU A 298 -2.00 29.62 21.27
CA LEU A 298 -1.25 28.66 20.45
C LEU A 298 -2.14 27.51 19.97
N SER A 299 -2.97 26.94 20.84
CA SER A 299 -3.89 25.85 20.49
C SER A 299 -4.90 26.27 19.43
N ASN A 300 -5.53 27.44 19.60
CA ASN A 300 -6.47 27.98 18.62
C ASN A 300 -5.80 28.25 17.27
N ARG A 301 -4.55 28.73 17.30
CA ARG A 301 -3.79 28.94 16.06
C ARG A 301 -3.41 27.63 15.37
N LEU A 302 -3.01 26.60 16.12
CA LEU A 302 -2.77 25.26 15.55
C LEU A 302 -4.01 24.70 14.86
N VAL A 303 -5.18 24.81 15.48
CA VAL A 303 -6.46 24.38 14.86
C VAL A 303 -6.68 25.11 13.54
N ALA A 304 -6.42 26.41 13.47
CA ALA A 304 -6.54 27.18 12.24
C ALA A 304 -5.51 26.75 11.18
N LEU A 305 -4.25 26.54 11.56
CA LEU A 305 -3.19 26.10 10.66
C LEU A 305 -3.50 24.73 10.02
N PHE A 306 -4.01 23.77 10.78
CA PHE A 306 -4.43 22.48 10.22
C PHE A 306 -5.63 22.63 9.28
N ARG A 307 -6.62 23.47 9.63
CA ARG A 307 -7.75 23.72 8.71
C ARG A 307 -7.27 24.33 7.39
N GLU A 308 -6.33 25.27 7.44
CA GLU A 308 -5.72 25.88 6.26
C GLU A 308 -4.92 24.85 5.43
N ALA A 309 -3.96 24.16 6.05
CA ALA A 309 -3.05 23.26 5.35
C ALA A 309 -3.73 21.98 4.82
N THR A 310 -4.80 21.53 5.47
CA THR A 310 -5.54 20.33 5.01
C THR A 310 -6.68 20.65 4.06
N ASP A 311 -6.89 21.91 3.70
CA ASP A 311 -8.10 22.39 3.04
C ASP A 311 -9.39 21.87 3.72
N SER A 312 -9.43 22.03 5.05
CA SER A 312 -10.53 21.61 5.93
C SER A 312 -10.85 20.11 5.94
N VAL A 313 -9.97 19.25 5.42
CA VAL A 313 -10.14 17.79 5.52
C VAL A 313 -9.95 17.29 6.95
N VAL A 314 -9.10 17.95 7.74
CA VAL A 314 -8.96 17.67 9.17
C VAL A 314 -9.41 18.87 9.97
N ASN A 315 -10.41 18.67 10.83
CA ASN A 315 -10.94 19.69 11.72
C ASN A 315 -10.74 19.25 13.18
N PHE A 316 -9.67 19.72 13.80
CA PHE A 316 -9.49 19.59 15.23
C PHE A 316 -10.51 20.46 15.98
N GLN A 317 -11.10 19.89 17.03
CA GLN A 317 -12.11 20.52 17.87
C GLN A 317 -11.69 20.36 19.33
N ILE A 318 -11.33 21.45 20.00
CA ILE A 318 -11.09 21.43 21.45
C ILE A 318 -12.46 21.24 22.12
N VAL A 319 -12.70 20.04 22.64
CA VAL A 319 -13.97 19.68 23.30
C VAL A 319 -13.88 19.78 24.83
N GLU A 320 -12.66 19.82 25.35
CA GLU A 320 -12.37 19.93 26.77
C GLU A 320 -11.08 20.73 26.94
N THR A 321 -11.03 21.60 27.94
CA THR A 321 -9.81 22.27 28.38
C THR A 321 -9.62 22.04 29.86
N ILE A 322 -8.50 21.41 30.23
CA ILE A 322 -8.12 21.06 31.59
C ILE A 322 -6.95 21.96 31.98
N SER A 323 -7.08 22.68 33.09
CA SER A 323 -6.02 23.49 33.64
C SER A 323 -5.40 22.77 34.83
N ASP A 324 -4.18 22.26 34.64
CA ASP A 324 -3.53 21.44 35.65
C ASP A 324 -2.83 22.29 36.72
N GLY A 325 -3.07 21.91 37.97
CA GLY A 325 -2.32 22.37 39.13
C GLY A 325 -1.12 21.47 39.44
N PRO A 326 -1.27 20.13 39.42
CA PRO A 326 -0.15 19.19 39.56
C PRO A 326 0.66 19.08 38.26
N LEU A 327 1.97 18.84 38.40
CA LEU A 327 2.82 18.42 37.29
C LEU A 327 2.91 16.89 37.27
N PHE A 328 2.83 16.30 36.07
CA PHE A 328 3.00 14.85 35.88
C PHE A 328 4.45 14.46 35.58
N THR A 329 5.38 15.40 35.78
CA THR A 329 6.81 15.20 35.61
C THR A 329 7.43 14.68 36.89
N ARG A 330 8.22 13.61 36.80
CA ARG A 330 9.09 13.14 37.87
C ARG A 330 10.47 13.79 37.77
N TYR A 331 10.99 14.26 38.90
CA TYR A 331 12.32 14.83 39.08
C TYR A 331 13.06 14.01 40.15
N TYR A 332 14.10 13.27 39.75
CA TYR A 332 14.79 12.30 40.61
C TYR A 332 13.85 11.24 41.23
N GLY A 333 12.82 10.83 40.48
CA GLY A 333 11.89 9.76 40.86
C GLY A 333 10.58 10.24 41.51
N GLU A 334 10.59 11.43 42.11
CA GLU A 334 9.44 12.03 42.78
C GLU A 334 8.70 13.01 41.88
N PHE A 335 7.38 13.17 42.05
CA PHE A 335 6.62 14.16 41.29
C PHE A 335 7.09 15.58 41.62
N MET A 336 7.42 16.34 40.58
CA MET A 336 7.84 17.72 40.70
C MET A 336 6.66 18.58 41.15
N THR A 337 6.89 19.46 42.13
CA THR A 337 5.87 20.43 42.54
C THR A 337 5.96 21.70 41.70
N ALA A 338 4.85 22.44 41.57
CA ALA A 338 4.84 23.72 40.86
C ALA A 338 5.85 24.72 41.46
N THR A 339 5.97 24.77 42.79
CA THR A 339 6.95 25.62 43.49
C THR A 339 8.39 25.20 43.20
N GLN A 340 8.66 23.89 43.15
CA GLN A 340 9.99 23.38 42.78
C GLN A 340 10.32 23.75 41.33
N TYR A 341 9.35 23.64 40.43
CA TYR A 341 9.53 24.02 39.03
C TYR A 341 9.80 25.53 38.86
N ASP A 342 9.05 26.40 39.52
CA ASP A 342 9.29 27.85 39.53
C ASP A 342 10.70 28.21 40.04
N ALA A 343 11.15 27.54 41.11
CA ALA A 343 12.50 27.72 41.64
C ALA A 343 13.58 27.33 40.62
N LEU A 344 13.42 26.20 39.94
CA LEU A 344 14.35 25.72 38.92
C LEU A 344 14.36 26.62 37.67
N LEU A 345 13.21 27.15 37.26
CA LEU A 345 13.11 28.11 36.16
C LEU A 345 13.76 29.46 36.47
N SER A 346 13.90 29.81 37.75
CA SER A 346 14.57 31.03 38.19
C SER A 346 16.10 30.93 38.13
N GLU A 347 16.66 29.73 37.93
CA GLU A 347 18.08 29.54 37.75
C GLU A 347 18.56 30.08 36.39
N SER A 348 19.77 30.65 36.37
CA SER A 348 20.43 31.05 35.13
C SER A 348 20.45 29.89 34.13
N ASN A 349 19.83 30.11 32.97
CA ASN A 349 19.80 29.14 31.87
C ASN A 349 19.16 27.78 32.22
N TRP A 350 18.36 27.72 33.30
CA TRP A 350 17.70 26.50 33.80
C TRP A 350 18.68 25.34 34.03
N GLN A 351 19.85 25.64 34.59
CA GLN A 351 20.98 24.71 34.64
C GLN A 351 20.63 23.36 35.29
N SER A 352 19.97 23.36 36.46
CA SER A 352 19.61 22.10 37.14
C SER A 352 18.60 21.26 36.36
N LEU A 353 17.66 21.88 35.64
CA LEU A 353 16.73 21.17 34.76
C LEU A 353 17.48 20.49 33.60
N LYS A 354 18.45 21.17 33.01
CA LYS A 354 19.29 20.63 31.94
C LYS A 354 20.14 19.46 32.42
N ASP A 355 20.80 19.61 33.56
CA ASP A 355 21.65 18.57 34.13
C ASP A 355 20.82 17.33 34.49
N ALA A 356 19.65 17.52 35.10
CA ALA A 356 18.74 16.44 35.41
C ALA A 356 18.18 15.75 34.16
N HIS A 357 17.83 16.50 33.11
CA HIS A 357 17.40 15.94 31.82
C HIS A 357 18.51 15.10 31.19
N ASN A 358 19.72 15.64 31.09
CA ASN A 358 20.89 14.95 30.53
C ASN A 358 21.27 13.69 31.34
N ALA A 359 21.01 13.69 32.64
CA ALA A 359 21.22 12.54 33.52
C ALA A 359 20.05 11.53 33.53
N GLY A 360 19.00 11.73 32.71
CA GLY A 360 17.82 10.87 32.65
C GLY A 360 16.99 10.88 33.94
N LYS A 361 17.02 11.98 34.69
CA LYS A 361 16.31 12.16 35.98
C LYS A 361 14.99 12.93 35.85
N ILE A 362 14.63 13.32 34.64
CA ILE A 362 13.35 13.92 34.29
C ILE A 362 12.57 12.95 33.42
N ALA A 363 11.33 12.64 33.80
CA ALA A 363 10.44 11.80 33.01
C ALA A 363 8.98 12.19 33.20
N PHE A 364 8.23 12.30 32.11
CA PHE A 364 6.78 12.50 32.18
C PHE A 364 6.05 11.17 32.43
N ASP A 365 5.17 11.14 33.43
CA ASP A 365 4.38 9.97 33.77
C ASP A 365 3.06 9.93 32.98
N TYR A 366 3.15 9.48 31.72
CA TYR A 366 1.98 9.38 30.83
C TYR A 366 0.87 8.49 31.39
N ARG A 367 1.22 7.43 32.14
CA ARG A 367 0.24 6.49 32.68
C ARG A 367 -0.57 7.14 33.78
N GLU A 368 0.10 7.84 34.70
CA GLU A 368 -0.59 8.59 35.75
C GLU A 368 -1.40 9.75 35.17
N PHE A 369 -0.84 10.48 34.21
CA PHE A 369 -1.52 11.55 33.48
C PHE A 369 -2.83 11.08 32.83
N VAL A 370 -2.78 10.00 32.04
CA VAL A 370 -3.96 9.45 31.35
C VAL A 370 -5.02 9.00 32.35
N LYS A 371 -4.64 8.34 33.45
CA LYS A 371 -5.57 7.88 34.48
C LYS A 371 -6.22 9.02 35.25
N SER A 372 -5.40 9.97 35.72
CA SER A 372 -5.86 11.13 36.51
C SER A 372 -6.90 11.95 35.74
N HIS A 373 -6.75 12.08 34.43
CA HIS A 373 -7.69 12.82 33.57
C HIS A 373 -8.77 11.96 32.91
N ARG A 374 -8.79 10.66 33.21
CA ARG A 374 -9.71 9.66 32.63
C ARG A 374 -9.69 9.70 31.09
N CYS A 375 -8.51 9.98 30.51
CA CYS A 375 -8.35 10.08 29.06
C CYS A 375 -8.60 8.73 28.38
N ASP A 376 -8.27 7.62 29.05
CA ASP A 376 -8.53 6.27 28.57
C ASP A 376 -10.04 5.98 28.46
N GLU A 377 -10.80 6.29 29.50
CA GLU A 377 -12.26 6.18 29.49
C GLU A 377 -12.89 7.08 28.41
N LYS A 378 -12.49 8.36 28.36
CA LYS A 378 -12.98 9.32 27.37
C LYS A 378 -12.69 8.87 25.93
N ARG A 379 -11.48 8.36 25.67
CA ARG A 379 -11.08 7.84 24.35
C ARG A 379 -11.89 6.60 23.97
N ASN A 380 -12.04 5.65 24.89
CA ASN A 380 -12.82 4.43 24.66
C ASN A 380 -14.29 4.76 24.32
N ASN A 381 -14.87 5.74 25.03
CA ASN A 381 -16.24 6.19 24.85
C ASN A 381 -16.44 7.18 23.69
N GLY A 382 -15.39 7.54 22.93
CA GLY A 382 -15.46 8.45 21.79
C GLY A 382 -15.79 9.91 22.17
N GLN A 383 -15.53 10.29 23.42
CA GLN A 383 -15.64 11.67 23.90
C GLN A 383 -14.46 12.52 23.45
N ILE A 384 -13.28 11.91 23.35
CA ILE A 384 -12.06 12.49 22.76
C ILE A 384 -11.44 11.50 21.77
N ASP A 385 -10.68 12.02 20.83
CA ASP A 385 -9.85 11.25 19.90
C ASP A 385 -8.36 11.42 20.21
N GLU A 386 -7.97 12.58 20.73
CA GLU A 386 -6.59 12.95 20.99
C GLU A 386 -6.45 13.85 22.22
N VAL A 387 -5.25 13.89 22.81
CA VAL A 387 -4.89 14.82 23.89
C VAL A 387 -3.74 15.73 23.43
N TRP A 388 -3.89 17.04 23.62
CA TRP A 388 -2.81 18.01 23.45
C TRP A 388 -2.40 18.51 24.83
N VAL A 389 -1.10 18.45 25.15
CA VAL A 389 -0.57 18.93 26.42
C VAL A 389 0.40 20.05 26.14
N PHE A 390 0.08 21.24 26.63
CA PHE A 390 1.01 22.36 26.65
C PHE A 390 1.76 22.36 27.98
N ALA A 391 3.08 22.21 27.91
CA ALA A 391 4.00 22.08 29.03
C ALA A 391 5.16 23.07 28.89
N GLY A 392 5.74 23.47 30.02
CA GLY A 392 6.95 24.28 30.03
C GLY A 392 8.21 23.47 29.68
N PRO A 393 9.37 24.14 29.54
CA PRO A 393 10.62 23.50 29.17
C PRO A 393 11.06 22.46 30.21
N TYR A 394 11.67 21.38 29.73
CA TYR A 394 12.21 20.29 30.56
C TYR A 394 11.19 19.57 31.46
N LEU A 395 9.92 19.46 31.05
CA LEU A 395 8.91 18.65 31.74
C LEU A 395 8.84 17.18 31.28
N GLY A 396 9.81 16.73 30.46
CA GLY A 396 10.03 15.32 30.16
C GLY A 396 9.05 14.68 29.18
N MET A 397 8.28 15.49 28.46
CA MET A 397 7.40 15.02 27.40
C MET A 397 8.21 14.76 26.11
N TYR A 398 7.73 13.78 25.34
CA TYR A 398 8.04 13.65 23.94
C TYR A 398 7.07 14.54 23.16
N GLU A 399 7.48 14.98 21.98
CA GLU A 399 6.64 15.77 21.09
C GLU A 399 5.34 15.06 20.70
N SER A 400 5.41 13.74 20.56
CA SER A 400 4.24 12.88 20.42
C SER A 400 4.48 11.53 21.10
N GLN A 401 3.42 11.01 21.71
CA GLN A 401 3.40 9.71 22.38
C GLN A 401 2.15 8.95 21.97
N LEU A 402 2.33 7.73 21.47
CA LEU A 402 1.23 6.82 21.17
C LEU A 402 1.07 5.79 22.28
N MET A 403 -0.18 5.60 22.71
CA MET A 403 -0.55 4.68 23.77
C MET A 403 -1.68 3.74 23.33
N GLY A 404 -1.70 2.51 23.86
CA GLY A 404 -2.76 1.52 23.62
C GLY A 404 -2.23 0.16 23.11
N PRO A 405 -3.11 -0.85 22.98
CA PRO A 405 -2.74 -2.26 22.78
C PRO A 405 -1.88 -2.52 21.53
N ASN A 406 -2.01 -1.69 20.50
CA ASN A 406 -1.27 -1.80 19.24
C ASN A 406 -0.31 -0.63 18.99
N ALA A 407 0.05 0.12 20.03
CA ALA A 407 0.92 1.29 19.87
C ALA A 407 2.28 0.90 19.27
N PHE A 408 2.77 1.74 18.37
CA PHE A 408 4.07 1.61 17.72
C PHE A 408 4.85 2.92 17.86
N TRP A 409 6.07 2.96 17.31
CA TRP A 409 6.91 4.16 17.36
C TRP A 409 6.16 5.37 16.79
N TRP A 410 6.09 6.44 17.58
CA TRP A 410 5.30 7.63 17.26
C TRP A 410 6.06 8.91 17.61
N ASN A 411 7.30 9.00 17.10
CA ASN A 411 8.35 9.88 17.61
C ASN A 411 8.76 9.62 19.07
N SER A 412 8.33 8.48 19.62
CA SER A 412 8.71 8.00 20.93
C SER A 412 8.49 6.50 21.05
N PRO A 413 9.12 5.82 22.03
CA PRO A 413 8.79 4.44 22.36
C PRO A 413 7.30 4.28 22.71
N PRO A 414 6.59 3.28 22.16
CA PRO A 414 5.16 3.09 22.43
C PRO A 414 4.89 2.67 23.88
N ILE A 415 3.73 3.09 24.41
CA ILE A 415 3.23 2.63 25.72
C ILE A 415 2.00 1.74 25.50
N LYS A 416 2.18 0.43 25.69
CA LYS A 416 1.12 -0.57 25.41
C LYS A 416 0.28 -0.97 26.62
N ASP A 417 0.74 -0.64 27.82
CA ASP A 417 0.21 -1.17 29.07
C ASP A 417 0.07 -0.08 30.15
N GLY A 418 -0.58 -0.45 31.26
CA GLY A 418 -0.75 0.42 32.41
C GLY A 418 -1.81 1.51 32.26
N THR A 419 -2.71 1.40 31.26
CA THR A 419 -3.93 2.20 31.10
C THR A 419 -5.10 1.29 30.71
N ALA A 420 -6.34 1.77 30.77
CA ALA A 420 -7.52 1.01 30.34
C ALA A 420 -7.86 1.21 28.84
N LEU A 421 -6.92 1.69 28.03
CA LEU A 421 -7.14 1.96 26.61
C LEU A 421 -7.47 0.69 25.82
N THR A 422 -8.55 0.74 25.05
CA THR A 422 -8.95 -0.29 24.07
C THR A 422 -8.70 0.15 22.63
N LYS A 423 -8.33 1.41 22.44
CA LYS A 423 -8.01 2.06 21.16
C LYS A 423 -6.70 2.82 21.31
N LEU A 424 -6.06 3.13 20.18
CA LEU A 424 -4.93 4.04 20.19
C LEU A 424 -5.33 5.43 20.68
N LEU A 425 -4.45 6.03 21.50
CA LEU A 425 -4.51 7.42 21.95
C LEU A 425 -3.18 8.10 21.62
N SER A 426 -3.25 9.18 20.84
CA SER A 426 -2.13 10.09 20.65
C SER A 426 -2.15 11.16 21.74
N VAL A 427 -1.01 11.39 22.37
CA VAL A 427 -0.76 12.47 23.32
C VAL A 427 0.34 13.34 22.74
N MET A 428 0.00 14.57 22.36
CA MET A 428 0.96 15.55 21.83
C MET A 428 1.57 16.34 22.99
N GLY A 429 2.90 16.40 23.05
CA GLY A 429 3.64 17.25 23.98
C GLY A 429 4.09 18.51 23.28
N LEU A 430 3.54 19.65 23.68
CA LEU A 430 3.75 20.95 23.06
C LEU A 430 4.31 21.93 24.09
N ASN A 431 5.05 22.93 23.60
CA ASN A 431 5.82 23.84 24.43
C ASN A 431 5.33 25.28 24.28
N TYR A 432 4.87 25.88 25.38
CA TYR A 432 4.35 27.25 25.36
C TYR A 432 5.43 28.33 25.49
N GLU A 433 6.67 27.96 25.83
CA GLU A 433 7.84 28.83 25.64
C GLU A 433 8.24 28.98 24.17
N ARG A 434 7.75 28.09 23.30
CA ARG A 434 8.06 28.05 21.87
C ARG A 434 6.92 28.61 21.00
N GLY A 435 7.23 28.84 19.73
CA GLY A 435 6.29 29.34 18.73
C GLY A 435 5.35 28.27 18.21
N VAL A 436 4.28 28.71 17.55
CA VAL A 436 3.29 27.81 16.93
C VAL A 436 3.90 26.93 15.83
N ASP A 437 4.97 27.41 15.19
CA ASP A 437 5.77 26.67 14.22
C ASP A 437 6.48 25.46 14.83
N GLN A 438 6.99 25.58 16.06
CA GLN A 438 7.58 24.44 16.78
C GLN A 438 6.51 23.42 17.16
N ALA A 439 5.37 23.88 17.68
CA ALA A 439 4.26 22.99 17.99
C ALA A 439 3.74 22.29 16.72
N PHE A 440 3.65 23.00 15.59
CA PHE A 440 3.22 22.44 14.30
C PHE A 440 4.26 21.47 13.71
N HIS A 441 5.55 21.68 13.98
CA HIS A 441 6.64 20.76 13.65
C HIS A 441 6.47 19.43 14.39
N SER A 442 6.13 19.44 15.68
CA SER A 442 5.96 18.22 16.48
C SER A 442 4.91 17.25 15.90
N PHE A 443 3.84 17.76 15.29
CA PHE A 443 2.87 16.92 14.55
C PHE A 443 3.46 16.30 13.27
N GLY A 444 4.55 16.87 12.76
CA GLY A 444 5.25 16.43 11.57
C GLY A 444 5.97 15.11 11.82
N HIS A 445 6.68 14.98 12.93
CA HIS A 445 7.29 13.71 13.33
C HIS A 445 6.25 12.59 13.54
N ARG A 446 5.10 12.94 14.11
CA ARG A 446 3.93 12.06 14.19
C ARG A 446 3.49 11.62 12.79
N THR A 447 3.43 12.55 11.85
CA THR A 447 2.98 12.31 10.47
C THR A 447 3.96 11.38 9.76
N GLU A 448 5.26 11.64 9.89
CA GLU A 448 6.31 10.77 9.37
C GLU A 448 6.21 9.37 9.95
N SER A 449 5.99 9.24 11.27
CA SER A 449 5.78 7.95 11.93
C SER A 449 4.55 7.21 11.39
N ALA A 450 3.41 7.90 11.24
CA ALA A 450 2.17 7.31 10.74
C ALA A 450 2.30 6.79 9.30
N ILE A 451 2.82 7.61 8.39
CA ILE A 451 2.91 7.24 6.98
C ILE A 451 4.01 6.21 6.74
N SER A 452 5.12 6.31 7.47
CA SER A 452 6.15 5.26 7.48
C SER A 452 5.58 3.93 7.95
N GLN A 453 4.75 3.91 8.99
CA GLN A 453 4.11 2.68 9.44
C GLN A 453 3.20 2.09 8.35
N ALA A 454 2.40 2.94 7.69
CA ALA A 454 1.46 2.51 6.65
C ALA A 454 2.16 1.89 5.43
N TYR A 455 3.29 2.45 5.00
CA TYR A 455 4.04 1.93 3.84
C TYR A 455 5.08 0.86 4.21
N TYR A 456 5.88 1.10 5.24
CA TYR A 456 7.05 0.27 5.50
C TYR A 456 6.71 -1.00 6.26
N GLN A 457 5.87 -0.94 7.30
CA GLN A 457 5.51 -2.16 8.01
C GLN A 457 4.71 -3.11 7.11
N ALA A 458 3.79 -2.56 6.32
CA ALA A 458 3.01 -3.33 5.35
C ALA A 458 3.89 -4.02 4.28
N GLN A 459 5.10 -3.50 4.03
CA GLN A 459 6.01 -4.01 3.00
C GLN A 459 7.31 -4.63 3.56
N GLY A 460 7.45 -4.74 4.89
CA GLY A 460 8.70 -5.21 5.52
C GLY A 460 9.91 -4.28 5.32
N ARG A 461 9.67 -3.00 5.00
CA ARG A 461 10.71 -2.00 4.70
C ARG A 461 11.07 -1.18 5.94
N ASN A 462 12.04 -0.27 5.81
CA ASN A 462 12.35 0.74 6.83
C ASN A 462 12.70 2.09 6.17
N TRP A 463 12.80 3.16 6.97
CA TRP A 463 13.07 4.52 6.49
C TRP A 463 14.38 4.67 5.67
N ASN A 464 15.37 3.82 5.93
CA ASN A 464 16.65 3.84 5.23
C ASN A 464 16.70 2.88 4.04
N ASP A 465 15.56 2.32 3.62
CA ASP A 465 15.49 1.40 2.51
C ASP A 465 15.81 2.11 1.18
N THR A 466 16.87 1.66 0.52
CA THR A 466 17.36 2.18 -0.76
C THR A 466 16.92 1.34 -1.96
N SER A 467 15.83 0.57 -1.83
CA SER A 467 15.31 -0.28 -2.91
C SER A 467 15.12 0.47 -4.23
N SER A 468 15.26 -0.25 -5.34
CA SER A 468 15.04 0.28 -6.70
C SER A 468 13.59 0.70 -6.98
N HIS A 469 12.66 0.39 -6.07
CA HIS A 469 11.23 0.64 -6.22
C HIS A 469 10.72 1.53 -5.07
N PRO A 470 10.86 2.87 -5.20
CA PRO A 470 10.45 3.78 -4.15
C PRO A 470 8.93 3.71 -3.94
N THR A 471 8.50 3.65 -2.68
CA THR A 471 7.10 3.88 -2.32
C THR A 471 6.72 5.33 -2.64
N PRO A 472 5.41 5.64 -2.71
CA PRO A 472 4.95 7.02 -2.67
C PRO A 472 5.57 7.84 -1.53
N TRP A 473 5.74 7.27 -0.33
CA TRP A 473 6.35 7.97 0.79
C TRP A 473 7.84 8.29 0.55
N ASP A 474 8.60 7.37 -0.06
CA ASP A 474 10.00 7.61 -0.45
C ASP A 474 10.13 8.70 -1.53
N LEU A 475 9.14 8.81 -2.41
CA LEU A 475 9.07 9.90 -3.38
C LEU A 475 8.75 11.22 -2.68
N PHE A 476 7.73 11.24 -1.80
CA PHE A 476 7.28 12.45 -1.09
C PHE A 476 8.42 13.12 -0.33
N THR A 477 9.16 12.31 0.44
CA THR A 477 10.25 12.75 1.34
C THR A 477 11.58 13.02 0.64
N ARG A 478 11.65 12.83 -0.68
CA ARG A 478 12.88 12.98 -1.46
C ARG A 478 13.34 14.43 -1.56
N ILE A 479 14.63 14.64 -1.28
CA ILE A 479 15.30 15.94 -1.36
C ILE A 479 16.44 15.92 -2.40
N ASP A 480 16.77 17.09 -2.93
CA ASP A 480 17.76 17.26 -4.00
C ASP A 480 19.16 16.84 -3.55
N LYS A 481 19.52 17.15 -2.29
CA LYS A 481 20.80 16.75 -1.68
C LYS A 481 21.09 15.26 -1.78
N ARG A 482 20.06 14.40 -1.71
CA ARG A 482 20.21 12.94 -1.79
C ARG A 482 20.02 12.41 -3.21
N MET A 483 19.12 13.01 -3.97
CA MET A 483 18.78 12.59 -5.34
C MET A 483 18.69 13.83 -6.24
N PRO A 484 19.83 14.34 -6.74
CA PRO A 484 19.88 15.58 -7.51
C PRO A 484 18.92 15.58 -8.71
N GLY A 485 18.16 16.65 -8.86
CA GLY A 485 17.16 16.84 -9.92
C GLY A 485 15.88 16.01 -9.78
N GLN A 486 15.70 15.32 -8.64
CA GLN A 486 14.57 14.42 -8.37
C GLN A 486 13.84 14.75 -7.06
N ALA A 487 14.01 15.94 -6.49
CA ALA A 487 13.33 16.31 -5.25
C ALA A 487 11.80 16.33 -5.41
N HIS A 488 11.05 16.01 -4.36
CA HIS A 488 9.62 16.29 -4.28
C HIS A 488 9.36 17.33 -3.20
N VAL A 489 8.66 16.96 -2.12
CA VAL A 489 8.24 17.88 -1.06
C VAL A 489 9.30 17.94 0.04
N GLY A 490 10.00 16.83 0.28
CA GLY A 490 10.95 16.74 1.39
C GLY A 490 10.28 16.20 2.65
N ASN A 491 10.98 16.30 3.76
CA ASN A 491 10.55 15.78 5.06
C ASN A 491 10.48 16.93 6.08
N ILE A 492 10.09 16.66 7.33
CA ILE A 492 9.85 17.74 8.28
C ILE A 492 11.12 18.55 8.60
N HIS A 493 12.29 17.93 8.46
CA HIS A 493 13.61 18.50 8.70
C HIS A 493 14.23 19.19 7.49
N PHE A 494 14.00 18.63 6.29
CA PHE A 494 14.66 19.04 5.05
C PHE A 494 13.64 19.43 3.99
N PRO A 495 13.56 20.73 3.62
CA PRO A 495 12.88 21.14 2.40
C PRO A 495 13.56 20.54 1.16
N PRO A 496 12.93 20.64 -0.04
CA PRO A 496 13.46 20.05 -1.27
C PRO A 496 14.92 20.45 -1.56
N ASN A 497 15.29 21.67 -1.20
CA ASN A 497 16.61 22.26 -1.39
C ASN A 497 17.49 22.29 -0.11
N GLY A 498 17.05 21.71 1.00
CA GLY A 498 17.74 21.81 2.29
C GLY A 498 19.16 21.20 2.25
N ALA A 499 20.17 22.01 2.61
CA ALA A 499 21.56 21.59 2.64
C ALA A 499 21.96 21.00 4.01
N SER A 500 21.29 21.41 5.08
CA SER A 500 21.45 20.91 6.46
C SER A 500 20.09 20.72 7.13
N ASP A 501 20.11 20.11 8.31
CA ASP A 501 18.90 19.94 9.13
C ASP A 501 18.29 21.31 9.45
N TYR A 502 16.96 21.43 9.34
CA TYR A 502 16.17 22.66 9.54
C TYR A 502 16.54 23.85 8.61
N ASP A 503 17.12 23.58 7.44
CA ASP A 503 17.53 24.62 6.47
C ASP A 503 16.35 25.18 5.65
N TYR A 504 15.40 25.84 6.30
CA TYR A 504 14.17 26.37 5.69
C TYR A 504 14.36 27.70 4.93
N TYR A 505 15.53 28.34 5.09
CA TYR A 505 15.84 29.68 4.57
C TYR A 505 16.60 29.64 3.25
N ASN A 506 16.94 28.44 2.77
CA ASN A 506 17.78 28.28 1.61
C ASN A 506 17.11 28.85 0.35
N THR A 507 17.76 29.82 -0.28
CA THR A 507 17.25 30.48 -1.50
C THR A 507 17.74 29.82 -2.79
N VAL A 508 18.62 28.81 -2.71
CA VAL A 508 19.08 28.04 -3.88
C VAL A 508 17.90 27.26 -4.43
N ALA A 509 17.51 27.56 -5.66
CA ALA A 509 16.40 26.89 -6.30
C ALA A 509 16.82 25.52 -6.83
N VAL A 510 16.00 24.50 -6.55
CA VAL A 510 16.17 23.13 -7.05
C VAL A 510 14.94 22.68 -7.83
N LYS A 511 15.12 21.72 -8.74
CA LYS A 511 14.03 21.11 -9.47
C LYS A 511 13.22 20.22 -8.53
N SER A 512 11.93 20.47 -8.42
CA SER A 512 11.01 19.70 -7.58
C SER A 512 9.75 19.25 -8.33
N PHE A 513 9.28 18.04 -8.00
CA PHE A 513 8.04 17.42 -8.47
C PHE A 513 6.87 17.59 -7.47
N ALA A 514 6.98 18.52 -6.51
CA ALA A 514 5.99 18.70 -5.43
C ALA A 514 4.55 18.90 -5.92
N GLU A 515 4.34 19.72 -6.94
CA GLU A 515 3.02 20.05 -7.52
C GLU A 515 2.18 18.83 -7.94
N ASN A 516 2.82 17.68 -8.23
CA ASN A 516 2.10 16.46 -8.59
C ASN A 516 1.30 15.87 -7.42
N TRP A 517 1.66 16.20 -6.18
CA TRP A 517 0.98 15.67 -4.99
C TRP A 517 -0.46 16.20 -4.83
N TYR A 518 -0.80 17.34 -5.46
CA TYR A 518 -2.20 17.78 -5.58
C TYR A 518 -3.08 16.88 -6.46
N ARG A 519 -2.46 15.94 -7.17
CA ARG A 519 -3.09 15.00 -8.10
C ARG A 519 -2.90 13.55 -7.66
N TYR A 520 -2.36 13.30 -6.47
CA TYR A 520 -2.10 11.94 -6.00
C TYR A 520 -3.37 11.05 -6.15
N PRO A 521 -3.28 9.85 -6.74
CA PRO A 521 -2.07 9.08 -7.05
C PRO A 521 -1.45 9.32 -8.44
N TYR A 522 -1.90 10.34 -9.19
CA TYR A 522 -1.35 10.69 -10.50
C TYR A 522 -0.06 11.51 -10.38
N LEU A 523 1.06 10.82 -10.11
CA LEU A 523 2.39 11.44 -10.02
C LEU A 523 3.01 11.59 -11.42
N LEU A 524 2.79 12.75 -12.05
CA LEU A 524 3.30 13.08 -13.38
C LEU A 524 4.80 13.45 -13.34
N ASP A 525 5.44 13.53 -14.51
CA ASP A 525 6.81 14.03 -14.68
C ASP A 525 6.91 15.57 -14.78
N ARG A 526 5.92 16.30 -14.27
CA ARG A 526 5.91 17.77 -14.22
C ARG A 526 6.75 18.26 -13.05
N SER A 527 7.64 19.22 -13.29
CA SER A 527 8.48 19.82 -12.25
C SER A 527 8.47 21.35 -12.29
N SER A 528 8.84 21.98 -11.19
CA SER A 528 9.09 23.42 -11.08
C SER A 528 10.34 23.68 -10.26
N MET A 529 10.87 24.91 -10.30
CA MET A 529 11.98 25.31 -9.44
C MET A 529 11.41 25.82 -8.11
N VAL A 530 11.90 25.30 -6.98
CA VAL A 530 11.43 25.68 -5.63
C VAL A 530 12.61 26.06 -4.72
N ASN A 531 12.34 26.97 -3.78
CA ASN A 531 13.26 27.46 -2.75
C ASN A 531 12.49 28.12 -1.59
N ALA A 532 13.17 28.77 -0.64
CA ALA A 532 12.56 29.49 0.47
C ALA A 532 11.47 30.50 0.08
N ASP A 533 11.56 31.14 -1.09
CA ASP A 533 10.53 32.08 -1.55
C ASP A 533 9.23 31.37 -1.96
N THR A 534 9.31 30.06 -2.30
CA THR A 534 8.13 29.25 -2.66
C THR A 534 7.17 29.05 -1.49
N TRP A 535 7.70 28.93 -0.27
CA TRP A 535 6.91 28.74 0.96
C TRP A 535 6.90 29.96 1.87
N ARG A 536 7.39 31.11 1.39
CA ARG A 536 7.33 32.36 2.15
C ARG A 536 5.89 32.71 2.50
N TYR A 537 5.62 32.87 3.79
CA TYR A 537 4.28 33.13 4.32
C TYR A 537 4.03 34.64 4.52
N ALA A 538 2.87 35.15 4.06
CA ALA A 538 2.47 36.54 4.24
C ALA A 538 0.93 36.69 4.40
N PRO A 539 0.43 37.52 5.35
CA PRO A 539 1.20 38.27 6.35
C PRO A 539 1.83 37.35 7.41
N ALA A 540 2.88 37.85 8.07
CA ALA A 540 3.60 37.11 9.09
C ALA A 540 2.69 36.68 10.25
N ASP A 541 2.93 35.48 10.78
CA ASP A 541 2.24 34.98 11.97
C ASP A 541 2.94 35.48 13.24
N PRO A 542 2.27 36.23 14.12
CA PRO A 542 2.90 36.76 15.34
C PRO A 542 3.21 35.66 16.37
N LEU A 543 2.60 34.48 16.24
CA LEU A 543 2.83 33.36 17.16
C LEU A 543 3.96 32.43 16.69
N ALA A 544 4.45 32.58 15.47
CA ALA A 544 5.62 31.85 14.99
C ALA A 544 6.92 32.43 15.54
N GLU A 545 7.91 31.58 15.79
CA GLU A 545 9.28 32.04 16.01
C GLU A 545 9.91 32.51 14.72
N THR A 546 9.67 31.80 13.62
CA THR A 546 10.22 32.14 12.32
C THR A 546 9.21 31.89 11.19
N GLN A 547 9.22 32.76 10.18
CA GLN A 547 8.21 32.71 9.10
C GLN A 547 8.55 31.66 8.05
N GLU A 548 9.83 31.42 7.80
CA GLU A 548 10.32 30.42 6.86
C GLU A 548 10.06 28.99 7.38
N HIS A 549 10.23 28.75 8.67
CA HIS A 549 9.88 27.46 9.28
C HIS A 549 8.37 27.21 9.19
N LEU A 550 7.53 28.13 9.69
CA LEU A 550 6.07 27.98 9.58
C LEU A 550 5.62 27.85 8.11
N GLY A 551 6.20 28.67 7.24
CA GLY A 551 5.90 28.69 5.82
C GLY A 551 6.17 27.34 5.16
N TYR A 552 7.35 26.76 5.40
CA TYR A 552 7.68 25.43 4.90
C TYR A 552 6.75 24.36 5.46
N LEU A 553 6.47 24.37 6.77
CA LEU A 553 5.56 23.39 7.36
C LEU A 553 4.18 23.42 6.72
N ARG A 554 3.61 24.62 6.54
CA ARG A 554 2.31 24.79 5.85
C ARG A 554 2.36 24.24 4.43
N TRP A 555 3.42 24.56 3.69
CA TRP A 555 3.62 24.08 2.33
C TRP A 555 3.76 22.55 2.32
N TRP A 556 4.52 21.97 3.23
CA TRP A 556 4.71 20.52 3.37
C TRP A 556 3.39 19.79 3.67
N TYR A 557 2.63 20.25 4.68
CA TYR A 557 1.33 19.69 5.02
C TYR A 557 0.30 19.87 3.89
N ASP A 558 0.32 20.99 3.18
CA ASP A 558 -0.57 21.23 2.05
C ASP A 558 -0.33 20.26 0.88
N HIS A 559 0.87 19.69 0.77
CA HIS A 559 1.15 18.67 -0.23
C HIS A 559 0.79 17.24 0.23
N LEU A 560 0.49 16.99 1.51
CA LEU A 560 0.09 15.65 1.94
C LEU A 560 -1.23 15.20 1.29
N PRO A 561 -1.27 13.98 0.71
CA PRO A 561 -2.46 13.41 0.10
C PRO A 561 -3.69 13.37 1.01
N ARG A 562 -4.83 13.80 0.44
CA ARG A 562 -6.15 13.89 1.10
C ARG A 562 -7.28 13.45 0.19
N TYR A 563 -7.04 12.41 -0.60
CA TYR A 563 -7.89 12.01 -1.72
C TYR A 563 -8.51 10.63 -1.54
N ALA A 564 -9.60 10.37 -2.26
CA ALA A 564 -10.29 9.09 -2.20
C ALA A 564 -9.48 7.93 -2.83
N GLY A 565 -9.78 6.72 -2.38
CA GLY A 565 -9.24 5.46 -2.92
C GLY A 565 -7.97 4.96 -2.24
N VAL A 566 -7.45 3.85 -2.75
CA VAL A 566 -6.24 3.18 -2.27
C VAL A 566 -5.23 3.04 -3.40
N THR A 567 -3.95 3.18 -3.05
CA THR A 567 -2.79 2.88 -3.90
C THR A 567 -1.82 2.02 -3.09
N ASP A 568 -1.45 0.86 -3.63
CA ASP A 568 -0.50 -0.08 -3.01
C ASP A 568 -0.89 -0.51 -1.59
N GLY A 569 -2.19 -0.73 -1.38
CA GLY A 569 -2.74 -1.12 -0.07
C GLY A 569 -2.83 0.02 0.95
N VAL A 570 -2.41 1.23 0.59
CA VAL A 570 -2.45 2.42 1.45
C VAL A 570 -3.52 3.40 0.97
N LEU A 571 -4.32 3.96 1.87
CA LEU A 571 -5.29 5.00 1.52
C LEU A 571 -4.59 6.20 0.87
N ASN A 572 -5.24 6.80 -0.12
CA ASN A 572 -4.79 8.06 -0.71
C ASN A 572 -5.08 9.29 0.18
N ASN A 573 -5.79 9.08 1.28
CA ASN A 573 -5.98 10.07 2.33
C ASN A 573 -5.03 9.76 3.49
N TRP A 574 -3.80 10.27 3.39
CA TRP A 574 -2.75 10.06 4.39
C TRP A 574 -3.12 10.65 5.75
N TRP A 575 -3.89 11.74 5.75
CA TRP A 575 -4.39 12.35 6.99
C TRP A 575 -5.21 11.40 7.86
N HIS A 576 -5.88 10.40 7.28
CA HIS A 576 -6.60 9.41 8.08
C HIS A 576 -5.64 8.63 8.98
N TYR A 577 -4.49 8.19 8.46
CA TYR A 577 -3.47 7.51 9.26
C TYR A 577 -2.89 8.42 10.35
N VAL A 578 -2.76 9.71 10.05
CA VAL A 578 -2.20 10.70 11.00
C VAL A 578 -3.12 10.91 12.20
N VAL A 579 -4.44 10.89 12.02
CA VAL A 579 -5.42 11.26 13.06
C VAL A 579 -6.18 10.08 13.65
N ASP A 580 -6.36 8.98 12.90
CA ASP A 580 -6.98 7.74 13.35
C ASP A 580 -6.39 6.55 12.58
N TYR A 581 -5.24 6.07 13.04
CA TYR A 581 -4.47 5.03 12.36
C TYR A 581 -5.23 3.71 12.24
N GLU A 582 -5.93 3.28 13.30
CA GLU A 582 -6.66 2.01 13.31
C GLU A 582 -7.83 2.04 12.32
N ALA A 583 -8.60 3.13 12.30
CA ALA A 583 -9.68 3.29 11.33
C ALA A 583 -9.16 3.38 9.88
N ALA A 584 -8.01 4.03 9.67
CA ALA A 584 -7.38 4.12 8.36
C ALA A 584 -6.95 2.73 7.84
N VAL A 585 -6.35 1.88 8.68
CA VAL A 585 -5.97 0.51 8.32
C VAL A 585 -7.18 -0.32 7.93
N GLU A 586 -8.27 -0.27 8.70
CA GLU A 586 -9.49 -1.03 8.37
C GLU A 586 -10.16 -0.51 7.09
N LEU A 587 -10.22 0.81 6.92
CA LEU A 587 -10.79 1.41 5.72
C LEU A 587 -9.97 1.05 4.47
N ALA A 588 -8.63 0.97 4.56
CA ALA A 588 -7.78 0.58 3.45
C ALA A 588 -8.12 -0.82 2.90
N LYS A 589 -8.44 -1.78 3.78
CA LYS A 589 -8.76 -3.17 3.41
C LYS A 589 -10.03 -3.29 2.56
N VAL A 590 -11.00 -2.40 2.78
CA VAL A 590 -12.32 -2.45 2.12
C VAL A 590 -12.49 -1.40 1.03
N THR A 591 -11.57 -0.43 0.95
CA THR A 591 -11.61 0.62 -0.06
C THR A 591 -11.08 0.07 -1.38
N PRO A 592 -11.85 0.18 -2.48
CA PRO A 592 -11.37 -0.27 -3.78
C PRO A 592 -10.15 0.55 -4.20
N VAL A 593 -9.21 -0.12 -4.88
CA VAL A 593 -8.10 0.55 -5.56
C VAL A 593 -8.68 1.58 -6.53
N VAL A 594 -8.07 2.78 -6.63
CA VAL A 594 -8.57 3.85 -7.51
C VAL A 594 -8.85 3.32 -8.92
N GLY A 595 -10.09 3.43 -9.37
CA GLY A 595 -10.50 2.96 -10.69
C GLY A 595 -10.99 1.52 -10.75
N VAL A 596 -10.89 0.76 -9.65
CA VAL A 596 -11.44 -0.60 -9.51
C VAL A 596 -12.79 -0.53 -8.80
N ASN A 597 -13.71 0.29 -9.33
CA ASN A 597 -15.12 0.03 -9.09
C ASN A 597 -15.54 -1.05 -10.09
N ASP A 598 -15.36 -2.32 -9.71
CA ASP A 598 -15.97 -3.49 -10.38
C ASP A 598 -17.51 -3.48 -10.26
N ARG A 599 -18.09 -2.43 -9.66
CA ARG A 599 -19.52 -2.18 -9.60
C ARG A 599 -19.82 -0.77 -10.08
N THR A 600 -20.42 -0.70 -11.26
CA THR A 600 -21.10 0.46 -11.87
C THR A 600 -20.21 1.55 -12.48
N GLY A 601 -19.92 1.42 -13.79
CA GLY A 601 -19.76 2.59 -14.69
C GLY A 601 -18.52 2.66 -15.60
N ALA A 602 -17.42 1.96 -15.28
CA ALA A 602 -16.11 2.19 -15.93
C ALA A 602 -15.74 1.22 -17.07
N ASP A 603 -16.69 0.38 -17.52
CA ASP A 603 -16.53 -0.50 -18.70
C ASP A 603 -17.56 -0.17 -19.79
N ARG A 604 -18.00 1.09 -19.85
CA ARG A 604 -18.73 1.57 -21.01
C ARG A 604 -17.73 1.75 -22.15
N PRO A 605 -17.91 1.07 -23.28
CA PRO A 605 -17.13 1.39 -24.46
C PRO A 605 -17.25 2.88 -24.78
N VAL A 606 -16.15 3.53 -25.13
CA VAL A 606 -16.16 4.95 -25.51
C VAL A 606 -16.39 5.14 -27.01
N SER A 607 -16.28 4.06 -27.79
CA SER A 607 -16.55 4.01 -29.23
C SER A 607 -17.32 2.75 -29.61
N TYR A 608 -17.94 2.77 -30.78
CA TYR A 608 -18.43 1.56 -31.44
C TYR A 608 -17.23 0.75 -31.95
N SER A 609 -17.29 -0.58 -31.85
CA SER A 609 -16.37 -1.47 -32.56
C SER A 609 -17.04 -2.80 -32.88
N LEU A 610 -16.68 -3.41 -34.01
CA LEU A 610 -16.99 -4.79 -34.37
C LEU A 610 -15.69 -5.58 -34.48
N GLU A 611 -15.47 -6.58 -33.64
CA GLU A 611 -14.23 -7.36 -33.65
C GLU A 611 -14.23 -8.42 -34.75
N GLN A 612 -13.02 -8.92 -35.09
CA GLN A 612 -12.91 -10.07 -35.98
C GLN A 612 -13.49 -11.31 -35.29
N ASN A 613 -14.31 -12.09 -35.99
CA ASN A 613 -14.88 -13.31 -35.45
C ASN A 613 -13.77 -14.30 -35.05
N PHE A 614 -13.94 -15.02 -33.95
CA PHE A 614 -12.96 -16.01 -33.48
C PHE A 614 -13.65 -17.34 -33.15
N PRO A 615 -13.15 -18.48 -33.65
CA PRO A 615 -12.04 -18.61 -34.62
C PRO A 615 -12.41 -18.04 -36.02
N ASN A 616 -11.42 -17.79 -36.88
CA ASN A 616 -11.58 -17.50 -38.31
C ASN A 616 -10.32 -17.96 -39.09
N PRO A 617 -10.40 -18.97 -39.97
CA PRO A 617 -11.59 -19.73 -40.34
C PRO A 617 -12.21 -20.51 -39.16
N PHE A 618 -13.53 -20.79 -39.21
CA PHE A 618 -14.26 -21.48 -38.13
C PHE A 618 -14.99 -22.74 -38.61
N ASN A 619 -15.27 -23.66 -37.69
CA ASN A 619 -16.02 -24.91 -37.95
C ASN A 619 -16.80 -25.38 -36.70
N PRO A 620 -18.14 -25.50 -36.75
CA PRO A 620 -19.08 -24.60 -37.41
C PRO A 620 -19.48 -23.43 -36.50
N ILE A 621 -18.81 -23.25 -35.35
CA ILE A 621 -19.14 -22.22 -34.34
C ILE A 621 -18.08 -21.13 -34.32
N THR A 622 -18.52 -19.87 -34.28
CA THR A 622 -17.65 -18.71 -34.07
C THR A 622 -18.33 -17.70 -33.14
N THR A 623 -17.52 -16.88 -32.48
CA THR A 623 -17.97 -15.78 -31.62
C THR A 623 -17.58 -14.44 -32.25
N ILE A 624 -18.53 -13.51 -32.24
CA ILE A 624 -18.35 -12.14 -32.72
C ILE A 624 -18.56 -11.20 -31.54
N GLN A 625 -17.55 -10.40 -31.21
CA GLN A 625 -17.63 -9.40 -30.15
C GLN A 625 -17.89 -8.01 -30.75
N PHE A 626 -18.68 -7.19 -30.06
CA PHE A 626 -18.91 -5.80 -30.44
C PHE A 626 -19.17 -4.89 -29.24
N ASN A 627 -18.88 -3.61 -29.43
CA ASN A 627 -18.93 -2.58 -28.39
C ASN A 627 -19.94 -1.50 -28.76
N LEU A 628 -20.76 -1.08 -27.78
CA LEU A 628 -21.74 0.01 -27.92
C LEU A 628 -21.47 1.11 -26.89
N PRO A 629 -21.15 2.36 -27.31
CA PRO A 629 -20.88 3.46 -26.39
C PRO A 629 -22.15 4.19 -25.91
N LYS A 630 -23.24 4.06 -26.66
CA LYS A 630 -24.53 4.72 -26.40
C LYS A 630 -25.66 3.69 -26.52
N PRO A 631 -26.77 3.84 -25.77
CA PRO A 631 -27.93 2.98 -25.97
C PRO A 631 -28.53 3.24 -27.36
N GLY A 632 -29.11 2.21 -27.97
CA GLY A 632 -29.77 2.38 -29.27
C GLY A 632 -30.25 1.07 -29.88
N GLN A 633 -30.98 1.19 -31.00
CA GLN A 633 -31.35 0.05 -31.82
C GLN A 633 -30.11 -0.48 -32.53
N VAL A 634 -29.85 -1.78 -32.37
CA VAL A 634 -28.69 -2.47 -32.96
C VAL A 634 -29.16 -3.73 -33.67
N SER A 635 -28.54 -4.02 -34.81
CA SER A 635 -28.66 -5.30 -35.50
C SER A 635 -27.29 -5.84 -35.90
N LEU A 636 -27.00 -7.08 -35.53
CA LEU A 636 -25.86 -7.86 -36.00
C LEU A 636 -26.39 -9.00 -36.89
N ARG A 637 -26.09 -8.93 -38.18
CA ARG A 637 -26.62 -9.85 -39.21
C ARG A 637 -25.49 -10.46 -40.03
N VAL A 638 -25.68 -11.69 -40.50
CA VAL A 638 -24.75 -12.44 -41.35
C VAL A 638 -25.30 -12.56 -42.76
N PHE A 639 -24.44 -12.38 -43.75
CA PHE A 639 -24.73 -12.39 -45.19
C PHE A 639 -23.81 -13.33 -45.94
N ASP A 640 -24.30 -13.95 -47.01
CA ASP A 640 -23.48 -14.68 -47.97
C ASP A 640 -22.80 -13.74 -48.99
N VAL A 641 -21.99 -14.30 -49.88
CA VAL A 641 -21.28 -13.55 -50.94
C VAL A 641 -22.22 -12.85 -51.94
N MET A 642 -23.49 -13.26 -52.03
CA MET A 642 -24.51 -12.62 -52.87
C MET A 642 -25.26 -11.51 -52.12
N GLY A 643 -24.90 -11.24 -50.85
CA GLY A 643 -25.56 -10.26 -50.00
C GLY A 643 -26.89 -10.74 -49.42
N ARG A 644 -27.22 -12.04 -49.51
CA ARG A 644 -28.44 -12.59 -48.90
C ARG A 644 -28.18 -12.80 -47.42
N GLU A 645 -29.12 -12.36 -46.59
CA GLU A 645 -29.06 -12.61 -45.14
C GLU A 645 -29.24 -14.09 -44.85
N VAL A 646 -28.33 -14.66 -44.06
CA VAL A 646 -28.33 -16.07 -43.67
C VAL A 646 -28.58 -16.28 -42.18
N ALA A 647 -28.34 -15.26 -41.34
CA ALA A 647 -28.67 -15.29 -39.92
C ALA A 647 -28.76 -13.87 -39.33
N THR A 648 -29.61 -13.70 -38.32
CA THR A 648 -29.59 -12.55 -37.41
C THR A 648 -29.09 -13.03 -36.05
N LEU A 649 -27.99 -12.45 -35.57
CA LEU A 649 -27.30 -12.87 -34.34
C LEU A 649 -27.67 -12.01 -33.12
N ALA A 650 -28.02 -10.75 -33.35
CA ALA A 650 -28.51 -9.84 -32.33
C ALA A 650 -29.41 -8.79 -32.99
N GLU A 651 -30.57 -8.50 -32.39
CA GLU A 651 -31.48 -7.47 -32.87
C GLU A 651 -32.30 -6.91 -31.70
N GLY A 652 -32.40 -5.58 -31.61
CA GLY A 652 -33.20 -4.93 -30.57
C GLY A 652 -32.59 -3.63 -30.04
N SER A 653 -33.15 -3.15 -28.95
CA SER A 653 -32.62 -2.01 -28.20
C SER A 653 -31.59 -2.48 -27.18
N PHE A 654 -30.34 -2.06 -27.34
CA PHE A 654 -29.23 -2.41 -26.46
C PHE A 654 -28.83 -1.22 -25.58
N ARG A 655 -28.29 -1.52 -24.40
CA ARG A 655 -27.67 -0.52 -23.51
C ARG A 655 -26.21 -0.31 -23.94
N PRO A 656 -25.51 0.74 -23.47
CA PRO A 656 -24.06 0.80 -23.63
C PRO A 656 -23.40 -0.39 -22.95
N GLY A 657 -22.46 -1.04 -23.65
CA GLY A 657 -21.79 -2.24 -23.14
C GLY A 657 -21.05 -3.00 -24.22
N ARG A 658 -20.30 -4.00 -23.78
CA ARG A 658 -19.68 -5.01 -24.64
C ARG A 658 -20.63 -6.19 -24.78
N TYR A 659 -20.71 -6.75 -25.98
CA TYR A 659 -21.61 -7.84 -26.31
C TYR A 659 -20.88 -8.91 -27.10
N GLU A 660 -21.30 -10.16 -26.89
CA GLU A 660 -20.85 -11.30 -27.66
C GLU A 660 -22.05 -11.95 -28.34
N ALA A 661 -21.88 -12.33 -29.60
CA ALA A 661 -22.87 -13.07 -30.37
C ALA A 661 -22.23 -14.34 -30.94
N HIS A 662 -22.90 -15.46 -30.74
CA HIS A 662 -22.43 -16.75 -31.25
C HIS A 662 -23.18 -17.10 -32.54
N TRP A 663 -22.44 -17.52 -33.56
CA TRP A 663 -23.02 -18.09 -34.77
C TRP A 663 -22.67 -19.57 -34.87
N ASN A 664 -23.70 -20.42 -34.88
CA ASN A 664 -23.60 -21.84 -35.23
C ASN A 664 -24.04 -22.03 -36.68
N ALA A 665 -23.08 -22.19 -37.57
CA ALA A 665 -23.28 -22.30 -39.01
C ALA A 665 -23.45 -23.75 -39.51
N GLN A 666 -23.95 -24.66 -38.66
CA GLN A 666 -24.16 -26.07 -39.01
C GLN A 666 -25.03 -26.25 -40.27
N SER A 667 -25.98 -25.35 -40.54
CA SER A 667 -26.84 -25.39 -41.73
C SER A 667 -26.31 -24.61 -42.94
N ALA A 668 -25.19 -23.88 -42.80
CA ALA A 668 -24.61 -23.06 -43.87
C ALA A 668 -23.53 -23.83 -44.66
N ALA A 669 -23.31 -23.52 -45.94
CA ALA A 669 -22.27 -24.17 -46.76
C ALA A 669 -20.86 -23.61 -46.43
N SER A 670 -19.79 -24.39 -46.59
CA SER A 670 -18.41 -23.87 -46.51
C SER A 670 -18.22 -22.71 -47.49
N GLY A 671 -17.52 -21.65 -47.06
CA GLY A 671 -17.34 -20.46 -47.88
C GLY A 671 -17.11 -19.19 -47.08
N VAL A 672 -17.06 -18.07 -47.80
CA VAL A 672 -16.90 -16.74 -47.21
C VAL A 672 -18.28 -16.16 -46.88
N TYR A 673 -18.39 -15.59 -45.68
CA TYR A 673 -19.56 -14.87 -45.21
C TYR A 673 -19.14 -13.49 -44.72
N PHE A 674 -20.10 -12.58 -44.60
CA PHE A 674 -19.89 -11.25 -44.04
C PHE A 674 -20.85 -11.04 -42.88
N TYR A 675 -20.39 -10.45 -41.79
CA TYR A 675 -21.28 -10.03 -40.71
C TYR A 675 -21.21 -8.52 -40.56
N ARG A 676 -22.37 -7.91 -40.33
CA ARG A 676 -22.54 -6.46 -40.24
C ARG A 676 -23.18 -6.08 -38.92
N LEU A 677 -22.51 -5.20 -38.19
CA LEU A 677 -23.08 -4.48 -37.07
C LEU A 677 -23.65 -3.15 -37.57
N GLN A 678 -24.91 -2.89 -37.27
CA GLN A 678 -25.59 -1.66 -37.64
C GLN A 678 -26.29 -1.06 -36.42
N SER A 679 -26.08 0.24 -36.24
CA SER A 679 -26.69 1.15 -35.27
C SER A 679 -27.13 2.42 -36.01
N LYS A 680 -27.81 3.34 -35.32
CA LYS A 680 -28.21 4.64 -35.89
C LYS A 680 -27.03 5.42 -36.50
N ASP A 681 -25.90 5.45 -35.79
CA ASP A 681 -24.73 6.28 -36.15
C ASP A 681 -23.50 5.45 -36.57
N TYR A 682 -23.64 4.12 -36.73
CA TYR A 682 -22.51 3.22 -36.97
C TYR A 682 -22.89 2.04 -37.86
N VAL A 683 -22.07 1.75 -38.87
CA VAL A 683 -22.15 0.53 -39.69
C VAL A 683 -20.75 0.01 -39.94
N GLU A 684 -20.48 -1.22 -39.54
CA GLU A 684 -19.22 -1.91 -39.85
C GLU A 684 -19.52 -3.32 -40.34
N THR A 685 -18.78 -3.78 -41.35
CA THR A 685 -18.91 -5.11 -41.94
C THR A 685 -17.55 -5.79 -41.97
N LYS A 686 -17.49 -7.07 -41.55
CA LYS A 686 -16.26 -7.87 -41.55
C LYS A 686 -16.46 -9.23 -42.22
N PRO A 687 -15.44 -9.76 -42.92
CA PRO A 687 -15.49 -11.07 -43.54
C PRO A 687 -15.14 -12.19 -42.55
N MET A 688 -15.73 -13.36 -42.75
CA MET A 688 -15.43 -14.60 -42.03
C MET A 688 -15.45 -15.81 -42.96
N VAL A 689 -14.66 -16.84 -42.64
CA VAL A 689 -14.52 -18.05 -43.47
C VAL A 689 -15.00 -19.27 -42.71
N LEU A 690 -16.04 -19.94 -43.22
CA LEU A 690 -16.53 -21.23 -42.71
C LEU A 690 -15.83 -22.37 -43.46
N ILE A 691 -15.18 -23.26 -42.72
CA ILE A 691 -14.60 -24.51 -43.25
C ILE A 691 -15.33 -25.66 -42.57
N LYS A 692 -15.97 -26.54 -43.34
CA LYS A 692 -16.55 -27.79 -42.84
C LYS A 692 -15.67 -28.98 -43.18
#